data_AF-A0A8T4NP55-F1
#
_entry.id   AF-A0A8T4NP55-F1
#
_cell.length_a   1.000
_cell.length_b   1.000
_cell.length_c   1.000
_cell.angle_alpha   90.00
_cell.angle_beta   90.00
_cell.angle_gamma   90.00
#
_symmetry.space_group_name_H-M   'P 1'
#
loop_
_entity.id
_entity.type
_entity.pdbx_description
1 polymer ?
#
loop_
_entity_poly.entity_id
_entity_poly.type
_entity_poly.pdbx_seq_one_letter_code
_entity_poly.pdbx_strand_id
1 'polypeptide(L)'
;MAKKESDEKLRKEFYSFQGKVNKLDEIKHELEVLDSRGLTKGFEKEVSIIKSRLKDTTAIPELDKLMKDLRQKVMNRREVRKKSPLKEIEKDFSKVSDSNIQLKREIKSLKSTLSDRLKQKDRVDSDVDLFVDERFKGFVDEIKKDLTKKVSVEEKQLNNKIRNDSNIRRKELEAHYRELQVKLKQEYKDKTKTELQKEISKKFNDELRKKFEEERDKIDVFYISKLKEKSKQELEKQRKALEENFKSRLNSELRQNKVLQSGLNTEMQNLQIIETNKKEEYAHKFQKLQGLEEKKIQENNRKLKDKLKGLEATKSRIRVQLADEAHKKLTDEIGLHRKKLDNELKRQFALRMNSFVIVQKQKQEREVEQKVKELRDALEKQRKSNDELARRLAEKSQFLEKQKKNNKELIEKQSRIKHEAGLKREEEHRGFVERHKREVRDISEKLKGEFHDRFDAELRKHINEEKLRLENEFDLKKRELMHKSKDISSKEREELKAKLRKDYEIALNKSIEQRKKKLQDRLRSEYGKQVNEKILFEKRKLENKLKDVQSRHDAREAELKIKEKRLLEEAKTKAMELASEKKQLLGKLNIFKKEEDVRMSNERIKMQKELTEKAHQHMINEMKSREALIKSKIEKQFEQRLKDVLRHHDLILAKKKEELANELQKKARALLG
;
A
#
# COMPACT_ATOMS: atom_id res chain seq x y z
N MET A 1 -0.26 48.59 -4.01
CA MET A 1 0.51 47.76 -3.05
C MET A 1 -0.38 46.95 -2.11
N ALA A 2 -1.53 47.47 -1.66
CA ALA A 2 -2.48 46.76 -0.77
C ALA A 2 -2.90 45.34 -1.20
N LYS A 3 -3.05 45.05 -2.51
CA LYS A 3 -3.38 43.69 -2.99
C LYS A 3 -2.27 42.65 -2.78
N LYS A 4 -1.00 43.05 -2.83
CA LYS A 4 0.12 42.12 -2.59
C LYS A 4 0.21 41.72 -1.12
N GLU A 5 -0.06 42.66 -0.21
CA GLU A 5 -0.10 42.38 1.23
C GLU A 5 -1.28 41.49 1.62
N SER A 6 -2.45 41.63 0.97
CA SER A 6 -3.59 40.73 1.23
C SER A 6 -3.31 39.31 0.75
N ASP A 7 -2.70 39.15 -0.44
CA ASP A 7 -2.36 37.83 -0.98
C ASP A 7 -1.30 37.12 -0.13
N GLU A 8 -0.34 37.86 0.42
CA GLU A 8 0.70 37.28 1.28
C GLU A 8 0.13 36.86 2.65
N LYS A 9 -0.83 37.62 3.20
CA LYS A 9 -1.58 37.23 4.40
C LYS A 9 -2.42 35.97 4.15
N LEU A 10 -3.15 35.91 3.04
CA LEU A 10 -3.94 34.74 2.63
C LEU A 10 -3.06 33.49 2.46
N ARG A 11 -1.87 33.63 1.85
CA ARG A 11 -0.91 32.52 1.74
C ARG A 11 -0.43 32.03 3.11
N LYS A 12 -0.09 32.95 4.02
CA LYS A 12 0.33 32.59 5.38
C LYS A 12 -0.79 31.91 6.15
N GLU A 13 -2.03 32.39 6.03
CA GLU A 13 -3.21 31.76 6.63
C GLU A 13 -3.48 30.36 6.04
N PHE A 14 -3.36 30.21 4.72
CA PHE A 14 -3.53 28.92 4.04
C PHE A 14 -2.49 27.89 4.52
N TYR A 15 -1.21 28.26 4.56
CA TYR A 15 -0.17 27.34 5.05
C TYR A 15 -0.27 27.06 6.55
N SER A 16 -0.68 28.05 7.36
CA SER A 16 -0.98 27.85 8.78
C SER A 16 -2.13 26.86 8.97
N PHE A 17 -3.20 26.99 8.18
CA PHE A 17 -4.32 26.06 8.18
C PHE A 17 -3.93 24.66 7.72
N GLN A 18 -3.14 24.55 6.64
CA GLN A 18 -2.61 23.26 6.17
C GLN A 18 -1.75 22.57 7.24
N GLY A 19 -0.91 23.34 7.96
CA GLY A 19 -0.14 22.83 9.09
C GLY A 19 -1.03 22.29 10.22
N LYS A 20 -2.13 22.99 10.53
CA LYS A 20 -3.12 22.55 11.52
C LYS A 20 -3.82 21.25 11.09
N VAL A 21 -4.20 21.12 9.82
CA VAL A 21 -4.82 19.90 9.27
C VAL A 21 -3.85 18.71 9.36
N ASN A 22 -2.60 18.90 8.94
CA ASN A 22 -1.57 17.86 9.02
C ASN A 22 -1.36 17.40 10.48
N LYS A 23 -1.39 18.33 11.43
CA LYS A 23 -1.26 18.01 12.86
C LYS A 23 -2.43 17.17 13.38
N LEU A 24 -3.66 17.46 12.95
CA LEU A 24 -4.83 16.64 13.29
C LEU A 24 -4.71 15.22 12.71
N ASP A 25 -4.21 15.09 11.48
CA ASP A 25 -3.99 13.78 10.85
C ASP A 25 -2.90 12.97 11.57
N GLU A 26 -1.82 13.61 12.05
CA GLU A 26 -0.81 12.97 12.90
C GLU A 26 -1.42 12.40 14.19
N ILE A 27 -2.22 13.20 14.90
CA ILE A 27 -2.89 12.81 16.15
C ILE A 27 -3.86 11.65 15.88
N LYS A 28 -4.62 11.72 14.78
CA LYS A 28 -5.54 10.65 14.36
C LYS A 28 -4.80 9.35 14.08
N HIS A 29 -3.74 9.40 13.27
CA HIS A 29 -2.98 8.21 12.91
C HIS A 29 -2.32 7.57 14.15
N GLU A 30 -1.80 8.39 15.05
CA GLU A 30 -1.24 7.89 16.30
C GLU A 30 -2.29 7.19 17.17
N LEU A 31 -3.48 7.78 17.29
CA LEU A 31 -4.58 7.19 18.04
C LEU A 31 -4.98 5.83 17.45
N GLU A 32 -5.05 5.72 16.12
CA GLU A 32 -5.31 4.47 15.41
C GLU A 32 -4.21 3.41 15.66
N VAL A 33 -2.94 3.81 15.71
CA VAL A 33 -1.82 2.90 16.02
C VAL A 33 -1.87 2.39 17.46
N LEU A 34 -2.27 3.24 18.41
CA LEU A 34 -2.46 2.80 19.81
C LEU A 34 -3.65 1.83 19.92
N ASP A 35 -4.72 2.09 19.16
CA ASP A 35 -5.93 1.27 19.13
C ASP A 35 -5.68 -0.10 18.49
N SER A 36 -4.99 -0.12 17.34
CA SER A 36 -4.65 -1.36 16.62
C SER A 36 -3.71 -2.27 17.43
N ARG A 37 -2.92 -1.70 18.34
CA ARG A 37 -2.06 -2.43 19.28
C ARG A 37 -2.80 -2.89 20.55
N GLY A 38 -4.09 -2.57 20.68
CA GLY A 38 -4.91 -2.88 21.86
C GLY A 38 -4.47 -2.15 23.13
N LEU A 39 -3.68 -1.07 23.00
CA LEU A 39 -3.15 -0.32 24.15
C LEU A 39 -4.18 0.66 24.74
N THR A 40 -5.21 0.97 23.97
CA THR A 40 -6.35 1.84 24.32
C THR A 40 -7.41 1.12 25.18
N LYS A 41 -7.37 -0.21 25.31
CA LYS A 41 -8.38 -1.01 26.01
C LYS A 41 -8.40 -0.73 27.52
N GLY A 42 -9.35 0.07 28.01
CA GLY A 42 -9.44 0.62 29.37
C GLY A 42 -9.25 2.14 29.46
N PHE A 43 -9.07 2.82 28.33
CA PHE A 43 -8.99 4.29 28.20
C PHE A 43 -10.00 4.80 27.14
N GLU A 44 -11.13 4.10 26.98
CA GLU A 44 -12.11 4.37 25.91
C GLU A 44 -12.72 5.77 26.04
N LYS A 45 -12.87 6.28 27.27
CA LYS A 45 -13.39 7.62 27.54
C LYS A 45 -12.45 8.70 26.99
N GLU A 46 -11.16 8.61 27.28
CA GLU A 46 -10.15 9.54 26.78
C GLU A 46 -10.03 9.47 25.26
N VAL A 47 -10.02 8.27 24.69
CA VAL A 47 -10.00 8.06 23.23
C VAL A 47 -11.24 8.70 22.57
N SER A 48 -12.42 8.57 23.18
CA SER A 48 -13.65 9.19 22.67
C SER A 48 -13.61 10.72 22.70
N ILE A 49 -13.06 11.32 23.76
CA ILE A 49 -12.90 12.77 23.89
C ILE A 49 -11.92 13.31 22.82
N ILE A 50 -10.85 12.57 22.55
CA ILE A 50 -9.89 12.94 21.50
C ILE A 50 -10.56 12.81 20.12
N LYS A 51 -11.27 11.69 19.84
CA LYS A 51 -11.96 11.46 18.56
C LYS A 51 -13.01 12.52 18.25
N SER A 52 -13.77 13.00 19.24
CA SER A 52 -14.81 14.02 19.01
C SER A 52 -14.22 15.39 18.66
N ARG A 53 -13.01 15.69 19.11
CA ARG A 53 -12.32 16.97 18.88
C ARG A 53 -11.40 16.99 17.66
N LEU A 54 -11.15 15.84 17.03
CA LEU A 54 -10.31 15.73 15.82
C LEU A 54 -10.82 16.52 14.60
N LYS A 55 -12.05 17.02 14.61
CA LYS A 55 -12.61 17.85 13.54
C LYS A 55 -12.35 19.34 13.73
N ASP A 56 -11.88 19.76 14.90
CA ASP A 56 -11.70 21.18 15.26
C ASP A 56 -10.21 21.58 15.22
N THR A 57 -9.84 22.44 14.26
CA THR A 57 -8.46 22.94 14.11
C THR A 57 -8.04 23.91 15.23
N THR A 58 -8.98 24.45 16.00
CA THR A 58 -8.67 25.32 17.15
C THR A 58 -8.32 24.52 18.40
N ALA A 59 -8.77 23.27 18.48
CA ALA A 59 -8.56 22.38 19.64
C ALA A 59 -7.18 21.67 19.65
N ILE A 60 -6.30 21.93 18.68
CA ILE A 60 -4.99 21.25 18.55
C ILE A 60 -4.15 21.31 19.84
N PRO A 61 -4.00 22.46 20.54
CA PRO A 61 -3.22 22.51 21.78
C PRO A 61 -3.81 21.63 22.89
N GLU A 62 -5.13 21.47 22.93
CA GLU A 62 -5.81 20.61 23.90
C GLU A 62 -5.68 19.14 23.52
N LEU A 63 -5.79 18.81 22.22
CA LEU A 63 -5.57 17.47 21.70
C LEU A 63 -4.14 16.97 21.95
N ASP A 64 -3.13 17.84 21.79
CA ASP A 64 -1.74 17.50 22.09
C ASP A 64 -1.54 17.16 23.58
N LYS A 65 -2.19 17.91 24.49
CA LYS A 65 -2.18 17.62 25.93
C LYS A 65 -2.87 16.28 26.22
N LEU A 66 -4.07 16.06 25.69
CA LEU A 66 -4.83 14.82 25.88
C LEU A 66 -4.07 13.60 25.33
N MET A 67 -3.41 13.71 24.18
CA MET A 67 -2.57 12.63 23.67
C MET A 67 -1.35 12.38 24.54
N LYS A 68 -0.69 13.42 25.04
CA LYS A 68 0.45 13.27 25.96
C LYS A 68 0.04 12.56 27.25
N ASP A 69 -1.11 12.93 27.81
CA ASP A 69 -1.67 12.28 29.01
C ASP A 69 -2.05 10.83 28.73
N LEU A 70 -2.67 10.55 27.58
CA LEU A 70 -3.00 9.18 27.15
C LEU A 70 -1.73 8.33 27.01
N ARG A 71 -0.66 8.86 26.39
CA ARG A 71 0.65 8.17 26.31
C ARG A 71 1.18 7.82 27.70
N GLN A 72 1.17 8.78 28.63
CA GLN A 72 1.67 8.58 29.98
C GLN A 72 0.86 7.51 30.72
N LYS A 73 -0.48 7.55 30.63
CA LYS A 73 -1.36 6.54 31.24
C LYS A 73 -1.13 5.13 30.66
N VAL A 74 -0.96 5.02 29.34
CA VAL A 74 -0.64 3.76 28.67
C VAL A 74 0.73 3.21 29.11
N MET A 75 1.73 4.09 29.26
CA MET A 75 3.08 3.72 29.70
C MET A 75 3.07 3.23 31.16
N ASN A 76 2.44 3.98 32.06
CA ASN A 76 2.34 3.61 33.48
C ASN A 76 1.62 2.28 33.67
N ARG A 77 0.57 1.99 32.88
CA ARG A 77 -0.13 0.69 32.94
C ARG A 77 0.74 -0.49 32.50
N ARG A 78 1.69 -0.27 31.58
CA ARG A 78 2.66 -1.30 31.17
C ARG A 78 3.70 -1.59 32.26
N GLU A 79 4.10 -0.58 33.02
CA GLU A 79 5.08 -0.75 34.11
C GLU A 79 4.49 -1.54 35.29
N VAL A 80 3.20 -1.34 35.62
CA VAL A 80 2.55 -2.01 36.76
C VAL A 80 2.42 -3.54 36.60
N ARG A 81 2.51 -4.08 35.37
CA ARG A 81 2.42 -5.54 35.13
C ARG A 81 3.78 -6.26 35.06
N LYS A 82 4.89 -5.56 35.16
CA LYS A 82 6.20 -6.20 35.38
C LYS A 82 6.54 -6.14 36.86
N LYS A 83 5.93 -7.02 37.67
CA LYS A 83 6.57 -7.44 38.91
C LYS A 83 7.88 -8.13 38.46
N SER A 84 8.99 -7.39 38.50
CA SER A 84 10.28 -7.98 38.21
C SER A 84 10.52 -9.09 39.24
N PRO A 85 11.05 -10.26 38.83
CA PRO A 85 11.45 -11.31 39.77
C PRO A 85 12.36 -10.79 40.91
N LEU A 86 13.08 -9.70 40.65
CA LEU A 86 13.89 -8.98 41.63
C LEU A 86 13.11 -8.50 42.87
N LYS A 87 11.85 -8.05 42.75
CA LYS A 87 11.05 -7.63 43.91
C LYS A 87 10.48 -8.80 44.72
N GLU A 88 10.30 -9.98 44.11
CA GLU A 88 9.99 -11.21 44.84
C GLU A 88 11.24 -11.72 45.58
N ILE A 89 12.40 -11.70 44.92
CA ILE A 89 13.68 -12.05 45.55
C ILE A 89 14.00 -11.11 46.72
N GLU A 90 13.73 -9.81 46.60
CA GLU A 90 13.95 -8.83 47.68
C GLU A 90 13.03 -9.07 48.89
N LYS A 91 11.79 -9.53 48.65
CA LYS A 91 10.83 -9.88 49.71
C LYS A 91 11.15 -11.23 50.37
N ASP A 92 11.77 -12.15 49.64
CA ASP A 92 12.26 -13.40 50.22
C ASP A 92 13.61 -13.19 50.95
N PHE A 93 14.44 -12.23 50.49
CA PHE A 93 15.67 -11.84 51.19
C PHE A 93 15.39 -11.17 52.54
N SER A 94 14.34 -10.34 52.63
CA SER A 94 13.95 -9.73 53.91
C SER A 94 13.45 -10.78 54.91
N LYS A 95 12.70 -11.80 54.47
CA LYS A 95 12.30 -12.93 55.33
C LYS A 95 13.48 -13.77 55.82
N VAL A 96 14.48 -14.01 54.97
CA VAL A 96 15.71 -14.73 55.37
C VAL A 96 16.55 -13.89 56.34
N SER A 97 16.59 -12.56 56.16
CA SER A 97 17.24 -11.64 57.09
C SER A 97 16.59 -11.68 58.48
N ASP A 98 15.26 -11.65 58.56
CA ASP A 98 14.52 -11.70 59.82
C ASP A 98 14.71 -13.04 60.55
N SER A 99 14.73 -14.14 59.79
CA SER A 99 15.01 -15.49 60.32
C SER A 99 16.42 -15.59 60.92
N ASN A 100 17.42 -14.94 60.29
CA ASN A 100 18.79 -14.88 60.79
C ASN A 100 18.92 -14.05 62.07
N ILE A 101 18.10 -13.01 62.22
CA ILE A 101 18.03 -12.20 63.44
C ILE A 101 17.42 -13.01 64.59
N GLN A 102 16.39 -13.82 64.34
CA GLN A 102 15.81 -14.74 65.33
C GLN A 102 16.81 -15.82 65.78
N LEU A 103 17.50 -16.49 64.84
CA LEU A 103 18.52 -17.49 65.18
C LEU A 103 19.66 -16.89 66.01
N LYS A 104 20.09 -15.66 65.73
CA LYS A 104 21.10 -14.97 66.56
C LYS A 104 20.60 -14.70 67.98
N ARG A 105 19.32 -14.40 68.17
CA ARG A 105 18.72 -14.22 69.50
C ARG A 105 18.61 -15.55 70.25
N GLU A 106 18.21 -16.63 69.58
CA GLU A 106 18.14 -17.97 70.17
C GLU A 106 19.52 -18.51 70.56
N ILE A 107 20.54 -18.34 69.72
CA ILE A 107 21.91 -18.73 70.07
C ILE A 107 22.40 -17.92 71.29
N LYS A 108 22.03 -16.64 71.38
CA LYS A 108 22.39 -15.78 72.51
C LYS A 108 21.66 -16.20 73.79
N SER A 109 20.37 -16.58 73.72
CA SER A 109 19.60 -17.06 74.87
C SER A 109 20.03 -18.46 75.32
N LEU A 110 20.39 -19.35 74.39
CA LEU A 110 20.98 -20.66 74.70
C LEU A 110 22.34 -20.51 75.37
N LYS A 111 23.18 -19.57 74.93
CA LYS A 111 24.45 -19.27 75.59
C LYS A 111 24.25 -18.76 77.02
N SER A 112 23.26 -17.89 77.28
CA SER A 112 23.00 -17.43 78.64
C SER A 112 22.47 -18.56 79.52
N THR A 113 21.50 -19.35 79.05
CA THR A 113 20.96 -20.50 79.82
C THR A 113 22.01 -21.56 80.12
N LEU A 114 22.93 -21.86 79.20
CA LEU A 114 24.06 -22.77 79.45
C LEU A 114 25.02 -22.20 80.50
N SER A 115 25.32 -20.90 80.43
CA SER A 115 26.19 -20.22 81.39
C SER A 115 25.58 -20.20 82.79
N ASP A 116 24.26 -20.00 82.88
CA ASP A 116 23.52 -19.98 84.14
C ASP A 116 23.40 -21.38 84.76
N ARG A 117 23.18 -22.43 83.94
CA ARG A 117 23.20 -23.83 84.40
C ARG A 117 24.59 -24.29 84.86
N LEU A 118 25.66 -23.81 84.23
CA LEU A 118 27.04 -24.10 84.65
C LEU A 118 27.43 -23.40 85.96
N LYS A 119 26.72 -22.32 86.34
CA LYS A 119 26.90 -21.64 87.63
C LYS A 119 26.09 -22.26 88.77
N GLN A 120 25.06 -23.04 88.46
CA GLN A 120 24.40 -23.95 89.41
C GLN A 120 25.26 -25.20 89.61
N LYS A 121 26.43 -25.02 90.25
CA LYS A 121 27.10 -26.13 90.91
C LYS A 121 26.35 -26.40 92.19
N ASP A 122 25.46 -27.38 92.16
CA ASP A 122 25.03 -28.05 93.38
C ASP A 122 26.28 -28.54 94.10
N ARG A 123 26.41 -28.16 95.37
CA ARG A 123 27.48 -28.60 96.27
C ARG A 123 27.36 -30.12 96.40
N VAL A 124 28.20 -30.83 95.69
CA VAL A 124 28.51 -32.24 95.99
C VAL A 124 29.36 -32.23 97.26
N ASP A 125 28.95 -33.04 98.24
CA ASP A 125 29.61 -33.21 99.55
C ASP A 125 31.11 -33.47 99.40
N SER A 126 31.90 -32.74 100.20
CA SER A 126 33.37 -32.72 100.15
C SER A 126 34.05 -33.99 100.67
N ASP A 127 33.29 -34.96 101.20
CA ASP A 127 33.86 -36.17 101.82
C ASP A 127 33.97 -37.38 100.89
N VAL A 128 33.53 -37.26 99.62
CA VAL A 128 33.75 -38.28 98.58
C VAL A 128 34.91 -37.90 97.63
N ASP A 129 35.46 -36.69 97.76
CA ASP A 129 36.47 -36.12 96.83
C ASP A 129 37.92 -36.55 97.14
N LEU A 130 38.16 -37.23 98.26
CA LEU A 130 39.51 -37.65 98.70
C LEU A 130 39.86 -39.11 98.40
N PHE A 131 38.89 -39.96 98.07
CA PHE A 131 39.12 -41.39 97.78
C PHE A 131 38.84 -41.82 96.34
N VAL A 132 38.38 -40.91 95.47
CA VAL A 132 38.35 -41.16 94.02
C VAL A 132 39.74 -40.85 93.44
N ASP A 133 40.67 -41.71 93.84
CA ASP A 133 41.98 -42.06 93.29
C ASP A 133 42.63 -41.10 92.29
N GLU A 134 43.90 -40.77 92.55
CA GLU A 134 44.85 -40.27 91.54
C GLU A 134 44.83 -41.12 90.25
N ARG A 135 44.46 -42.41 90.34
CA ARG A 135 44.24 -43.31 89.20
C ARG A 135 42.99 -42.95 88.39
N PHE A 136 41.89 -42.56 89.03
CA PHE A 136 40.70 -42.11 88.32
C PHE A 136 40.93 -40.73 87.68
N LYS A 137 41.67 -39.84 88.35
CA LYS A 137 42.10 -38.57 87.77
C LYS A 137 43.00 -38.78 86.55
N GLY A 138 43.95 -39.71 86.64
CA GLY A 138 44.79 -40.13 85.51
C GLY A 138 43.98 -40.68 84.34
N PHE A 139 43.00 -41.55 84.62
CA PHE A 139 42.08 -42.09 83.61
C PHE A 139 41.21 -41.00 82.96
N VAL A 140 40.66 -40.07 83.74
CA VAL A 140 39.89 -38.94 83.23
C VAL A 140 40.77 -38.01 82.39
N ASP A 141 42.01 -37.77 82.78
CA ASP A 141 42.95 -36.96 82.02
C ASP A 141 43.42 -37.66 80.73
N GLU A 142 43.53 -38.99 80.72
CA GLU A 142 43.82 -39.78 79.54
C GLU A 142 42.64 -39.79 78.56
N ILE A 143 41.42 -39.98 79.06
CA ILE A 143 40.17 -39.82 78.28
C ILE A 143 40.05 -38.41 77.73
N LYS A 144 40.35 -37.37 78.52
CA LYS A 144 40.33 -35.98 78.06
C LYS A 144 41.39 -35.75 76.98
N LYS A 145 42.60 -36.28 77.12
CA LYS A 145 43.64 -36.18 76.09
C LYS A 145 43.22 -36.87 74.80
N ASP A 146 42.63 -38.05 74.88
CA ASP A 146 42.16 -38.79 73.71
C ASP A 146 40.94 -38.14 73.04
N LEU A 147 39.98 -37.63 73.82
CA LEU A 147 38.88 -36.82 73.31
C LEU A 147 39.38 -35.53 72.67
N THR A 148 40.34 -34.84 73.30
CA THR A 148 40.92 -33.60 72.74
C THR A 148 41.63 -33.87 71.42
N LYS A 149 42.35 -35.00 71.31
CA LYS A 149 42.97 -35.43 70.05
C LYS A 149 41.92 -35.78 69.00
N LYS A 150 40.88 -36.56 69.34
CA LYS A 150 39.79 -36.91 68.42
C LYS A 150 39.06 -35.66 67.92
N VAL A 151 38.66 -34.77 68.84
CA VAL A 151 38.01 -33.49 68.52
C VAL A 151 38.93 -32.63 67.67
N SER A 152 40.23 -32.53 67.97
CA SER A 152 41.18 -31.76 67.15
C SER A 152 41.33 -32.34 65.73
N VAL A 153 41.31 -33.67 65.57
CA VAL A 153 41.36 -34.32 64.26
C VAL A 153 40.07 -34.08 63.48
N GLU A 154 38.91 -34.25 64.11
CA GLU A 154 37.61 -33.98 63.49
C GLU A 154 37.45 -32.50 63.12
N GLU A 155 37.88 -31.58 64.00
CA GLU A 155 37.85 -30.14 63.76
C GLU A 155 38.75 -29.76 62.58
N LYS A 156 39.94 -30.36 62.47
CA LYS A 156 40.82 -30.18 61.30
C LYS A 156 40.19 -30.75 60.02
N GLN A 157 39.55 -31.92 60.10
CA GLN A 157 38.85 -32.52 58.95
C GLN A 157 37.67 -31.64 58.52
N LEU A 158 36.89 -31.14 59.46
CA LEU A 158 35.75 -30.26 59.21
C LEU A 158 36.22 -28.93 58.61
N ASN A 159 37.25 -28.31 59.17
CA ASN A 159 37.86 -27.09 58.61
C ASN A 159 38.40 -27.31 57.20
N ASN A 160 39.01 -28.46 56.93
CA ASN A 160 39.47 -28.80 55.58
C ASN A 160 38.29 -29.00 54.61
N LYS A 161 37.21 -29.65 55.04
CA LYS A 161 35.97 -29.77 54.26
C LYS A 161 35.37 -28.39 53.96
N ILE A 162 35.27 -27.52 54.95
CA ILE A 162 34.74 -26.15 54.80
C ILE A 162 35.62 -25.33 53.85
N ARG A 163 36.96 -25.42 53.97
CA ARG A 163 37.89 -24.75 53.05
C ARG A 163 37.75 -25.27 51.62
N ASN A 164 37.62 -26.58 51.43
CA ASN A 164 37.44 -27.17 50.12
C ASN A 164 36.11 -26.76 49.49
N ASP A 165 35.01 -26.80 50.26
CA ASP A 165 33.68 -26.39 49.79
C ASP A 165 33.66 -24.90 49.45
N SER A 166 34.27 -24.05 50.28
CA SER A 166 34.41 -22.61 50.02
C SER A 166 35.22 -22.34 48.74
N ASN A 167 36.29 -23.10 48.50
CA ASN A 167 37.09 -22.98 47.28
C ASN A 167 36.34 -23.48 46.04
N ILE A 168 35.54 -24.54 46.15
CA ILE A 168 34.69 -25.03 45.06
C ILE A 168 33.64 -23.97 44.71
N ARG A 169 32.89 -23.48 45.69
CA ARG A 169 31.89 -22.42 45.49
C ARG A 169 32.51 -21.15 44.91
N ARG A 170 33.71 -20.76 45.37
CA ARG A 170 34.42 -19.61 44.81
C ARG A 170 34.75 -19.81 43.33
N LYS A 171 35.22 -21.00 42.94
CA LYS A 171 35.49 -21.34 41.53
C LYS A 171 34.22 -21.37 40.69
N GLU A 172 33.12 -21.91 41.22
CA GLU A 172 31.81 -21.92 40.55
C GLU A 172 31.30 -20.50 40.34
N LEU A 173 31.41 -19.64 41.37
CA LEU A 173 31.03 -18.24 41.28
C LEU A 173 31.88 -17.50 40.25
N GLU A 174 33.20 -17.71 40.25
CA GLU A 174 34.11 -17.12 39.26
C GLU A 174 33.78 -17.58 37.83
N ALA A 175 33.47 -18.87 37.64
CA ALA A 175 33.03 -19.40 36.35
C ALA A 175 31.72 -18.73 35.89
N HIS A 176 30.73 -18.62 36.80
CA HIS A 176 29.47 -17.95 36.53
C HIS A 176 29.66 -16.47 36.17
N TYR A 177 30.53 -15.74 36.88
CA TYR A 177 30.85 -14.34 36.54
C TYR A 177 31.52 -14.22 35.16
N ARG A 178 32.43 -15.13 34.81
CA ARG A 178 33.04 -15.16 33.47
C ARG A 178 32.00 -15.41 32.39
N GLU A 179 31.11 -16.38 32.59
CA GLU A 179 30.01 -16.65 31.65
C GLU A 179 29.09 -15.44 31.50
N LEU A 180 28.72 -14.80 32.60
CA LEU A 180 27.88 -13.61 32.60
C LEU A 180 28.55 -12.45 31.86
N GLN A 181 29.86 -12.27 32.06
CA GLN A 181 30.64 -11.25 31.36
C GLN A 181 30.72 -11.51 29.84
N VAL A 182 30.84 -12.77 29.43
CA VAL A 182 30.80 -13.16 28.01
C VAL A 182 29.41 -12.89 27.42
N LYS A 183 28.33 -13.27 28.13
CA LYS A 183 26.95 -13.00 27.70
C LYS A 183 26.68 -11.50 27.54
N LEU A 184 27.06 -10.68 28.53
CA LEU A 184 26.93 -9.22 28.46
C LEU A 184 27.71 -8.59 27.31
N LYS A 185 28.94 -9.05 27.06
CA LYS A 185 29.74 -8.59 25.91
C LYS A 185 29.08 -8.96 24.59
N GLN A 186 28.50 -10.15 24.51
CA GLN A 186 27.81 -10.62 23.30
C GLN A 186 26.51 -9.84 23.06
N GLU A 187 25.67 -9.67 24.10
CA GLU A 187 24.45 -8.87 24.04
C GLU A 187 24.74 -7.41 23.65
N TYR A 188 25.81 -6.81 24.19
CA TYR A 188 26.23 -5.47 23.81
C TYR A 188 26.61 -5.41 22.33
N LYS A 189 27.45 -6.34 21.85
CA LYS A 189 27.82 -6.42 20.43
C LYS A 189 26.60 -6.59 19.52
N ASP A 190 25.67 -7.46 19.88
CA ASP A 190 24.47 -7.72 19.10
C ASP A 190 23.53 -6.50 19.10
N LYS A 191 23.42 -5.79 20.23
CA LYS A 191 22.68 -4.53 20.33
C LYS A 191 23.30 -3.44 19.47
N THR A 192 24.62 -3.23 19.54
CA THR A 192 25.31 -2.24 18.70
C THR A 192 25.17 -2.59 17.22
N LYS A 193 25.30 -3.87 16.84
CA LYS A 193 25.12 -4.33 15.45
C LYS A 193 23.71 -4.06 14.95
N THR A 194 22.69 -4.37 15.75
CA THR A 194 21.29 -4.16 15.37
C THR A 194 20.91 -2.67 15.32
N GLU A 195 21.42 -1.84 16.23
CA GLU A 195 21.25 -0.38 16.19
C GLU A 195 21.92 0.24 14.96
N LEU A 196 23.18 -0.15 14.68
CA LEU A 196 23.91 0.30 13.50
C LEU A 196 23.22 -0.12 12.20
N GLN A 197 22.74 -1.37 12.12
CA GLN A 197 22.02 -1.86 10.95
C GLN A 197 20.69 -1.12 10.74
N LYS A 198 19.98 -0.75 11.82
CA LYS A 198 18.79 0.10 11.74
C LYS A 198 19.12 1.49 11.25
N GLU A 199 20.20 2.10 11.73
CA GLU A 199 20.64 3.43 11.31
C GLU A 199 21.06 3.45 9.83
N ILE A 200 21.85 2.47 9.40
CA ILE A 200 22.24 2.29 8.00
C ILE A 200 21.00 2.12 7.12
N SER A 201 20.07 1.25 7.52
CA SER A 201 18.84 1.01 6.76
C SER A 201 17.98 2.27 6.69
N LYS A 202 17.91 3.05 7.76
CA LYS A 202 17.19 4.32 7.80
C LYS A 202 17.83 5.34 6.85
N LYS A 203 19.14 5.59 6.97
CA LYS A 203 19.89 6.50 6.09
C LYS A 203 19.78 6.10 4.62
N PHE A 204 19.93 4.82 4.32
CA PHE A 204 19.78 4.28 2.97
C PHE A 204 18.37 4.50 2.40
N ASN A 205 17.33 4.25 3.20
CA ASN A 205 15.95 4.48 2.77
C ASN A 205 15.63 5.97 2.59
N ASP A 206 16.14 6.84 3.46
CA ASP A 206 15.97 8.29 3.36
C ASP A 206 16.66 8.83 2.10
N GLU A 207 17.87 8.34 1.79
CA GLU A 207 18.61 8.70 0.58
C GLU A 207 17.95 8.15 -0.70
N LEU A 208 17.42 6.93 -0.65
CA LEU A 208 16.60 6.37 -1.73
C LEU A 208 15.35 7.20 -1.99
N ARG A 209 14.61 7.57 -0.94
CA ARG A 209 13.41 8.43 -1.07
C ARG A 209 13.76 9.75 -1.70
N LYS A 210 14.84 10.41 -1.25
CA LYS A 210 15.31 11.66 -1.82
C LYS A 210 15.62 11.53 -3.31
N LYS A 211 16.33 10.47 -3.73
CA LYS A 211 16.59 10.22 -5.16
C LYS A 211 15.33 9.92 -5.97
N PHE A 212 14.36 9.21 -5.39
CA PHE A 212 13.07 8.96 -6.04
C PHE A 212 12.24 10.24 -6.20
N GLU A 213 12.25 11.13 -5.20
CA GLU A 213 11.59 12.44 -5.29
C GLU A 213 12.26 13.30 -6.36
N GLU A 214 13.58 13.35 -6.41
CA GLU A 214 14.32 14.06 -7.46
C GLU A 214 14.02 13.51 -8.88
N GLU A 215 13.99 12.18 -9.06
CA GLU A 215 13.62 11.58 -10.34
C GLU A 215 12.15 11.81 -10.70
N ARG A 216 11.26 11.77 -9.71
CA ARG A 216 9.84 12.07 -9.91
C ARG A 216 9.65 13.52 -10.35
N ASP A 217 10.32 14.48 -9.71
CA ASP A 217 10.26 15.89 -10.08
C ASP A 217 10.77 16.10 -11.51
N LYS A 218 11.85 15.43 -11.92
CA LYS A 218 12.33 15.45 -13.32
C LYS A 218 11.28 14.90 -14.29
N ILE A 219 10.64 13.79 -13.95
CA ILE A 219 9.59 13.17 -14.78
C ILE A 219 8.38 14.10 -14.87
N ASP A 220 7.95 14.68 -13.77
CA ASP A 220 6.80 15.59 -13.71
C ASP A 220 7.08 16.86 -14.53
N VAL A 221 8.27 17.45 -14.40
CA VAL A 221 8.71 18.59 -15.23
C VAL A 221 8.72 18.21 -16.73
N PHE A 222 9.27 17.05 -17.08
CA PHE A 222 9.28 16.56 -18.45
C PHE A 222 7.87 16.33 -19.01
N TYR A 223 6.99 15.70 -18.22
CA TYR A 223 5.61 15.40 -18.61
C TYR A 223 4.76 16.67 -18.75
N ILE A 224 4.89 17.61 -17.81
CA ILE A 224 4.23 18.93 -17.87
C ILE A 224 4.72 19.69 -19.11
N SER A 225 6.02 19.68 -19.41
CA SER A 225 6.58 20.31 -20.61
C SER A 225 5.99 19.71 -21.89
N LYS A 226 5.96 18.37 -21.98
CA LYS A 226 5.40 17.64 -23.13
C LYS A 226 3.89 17.84 -23.28
N LEU A 227 3.15 17.93 -22.17
CA LEU A 227 1.73 18.28 -22.17
C LEU A 227 1.51 19.70 -22.68
N LYS A 228 2.26 20.69 -22.17
CA LYS A 228 2.19 22.07 -22.64
C LYS A 228 2.50 22.17 -24.13
N GLU A 229 3.49 21.43 -24.61
CA GLU A 229 3.84 21.37 -26.03
C GLU A 229 2.70 20.78 -26.87
N LYS A 230 2.12 19.65 -26.46
CA LYS A 230 0.96 19.06 -27.13
C LYS A 230 -0.24 20.00 -27.16
N SER A 231 -0.57 20.62 -26.02
CA SER A 231 -1.66 21.60 -25.94
C SER A 231 -1.39 22.80 -26.85
N LYS A 232 -0.14 23.27 -26.94
CA LYS A 232 0.25 24.34 -27.86
C LYS A 232 0.07 23.91 -29.32
N GLN A 233 0.51 22.71 -29.69
CA GLN A 233 0.33 22.16 -31.04
C GLN A 233 -1.15 21.98 -31.39
N GLU A 234 -1.97 21.54 -30.44
CA GLU A 234 -3.41 21.33 -30.64
C GLU A 234 -4.16 22.66 -30.78
N LEU A 235 -3.83 23.66 -29.96
CA LEU A 235 -4.32 25.03 -30.11
C LEU A 235 -3.89 25.64 -31.45
N GLU A 236 -2.67 25.38 -31.90
CA GLU A 236 -2.18 25.87 -33.19
C GLU A 236 -2.89 25.19 -34.37
N LYS A 237 -3.18 23.88 -34.27
CA LYS A 237 -4.03 23.17 -35.24
C LYS A 237 -5.45 23.72 -35.27
N GLN A 238 -6.07 23.94 -34.12
CA GLN A 238 -7.41 24.54 -34.03
C GLN A 238 -7.44 25.95 -34.63
N ARG A 239 -6.40 26.76 -34.34
CA ARG A 239 -6.24 28.09 -34.92
C ARG A 239 -6.10 28.03 -36.44
N LYS A 240 -5.24 27.15 -36.98
CA LYS A 240 -5.09 26.97 -38.43
C LYS A 240 -6.40 26.51 -39.10
N ALA A 241 -7.10 25.55 -38.50
CA ALA A 241 -8.40 25.10 -39.00
C ALA A 241 -9.45 26.22 -38.99
N LEU A 242 -9.49 27.05 -37.93
CA LEU A 242 -10.35 28.23 -37.87
C LEU A 242 -9.96 29.27 -38.92
N GLU A 243 -8.67 29.55 -39.11
CA GLU A 243 -8.18 30.46 -40.16
C GLU A 243 -8.54 29.96 -41.57
N GLU A 244 -8.42 28.66 -41.84
CA GLU A 244 -8.83 28.04 -43.12
C GLU A 244 -10.35 28.09 -43.33
N ASN A 245 -11.13 27.79 -42.28
CA ASN A 245 -12.59 27.91 -42.32
C ASN A 245 -13.01 29.38 -42.56
N PHE A 246 -12.33 30.33 -41.95
CA PHE A 246 -12.60 31.75 -42.15
C PHE A 246 -12.22 32.20 -43.56
N LYS A 247 -11.05 31.78 -44.07
CA LYS A 247 -10.62 32.07 -45.46
C LYS A 247 -11.56 31.45 -46.50
N SER A 248 -11.97 30.20 -46.31
CA SER A 248 -12.91 29.53 -47.23
C SER A 248 -14.28 30.20 -47.21
N ARG A 249 -14.78 30.58 -46.02
CA ARG A 249 -16.01 31.36 -45.88
C ARG A 249 -15.90 32.72 -46.56
N LEU A 250 -14.84 33.49 -46.29
CA LEU A 250 -14.61 34.80 -46.91
C LEU A 250 -14.52 34.69 -48.44
N ASN A 251 -13.85 33.65 -48.95
CA ASN A 251 -13.77 33.39 -50.39
C ASN A 251 -15.13 33.00 -50.99
N SER A 252 -15.95 32.24 -50.26
CA SER A 252 -17.31 31.91 -50.70
C SER A 252 -18.22 33.14 -50.72
N GLU A 253 -18.11 34.02 -49.72
CA GLU A 253 -18.83 35.29 -49.64
C GLU A 253 -18.36 36.26 -50.74
N LEU A 254 -17.06 36.32 -51.03
CA LEU A 254 -16.51 37.08 -52.16
C LEU A 254 -17.01 36.55 -53.51
N ARG A 255 -17.11 35.22 -53.68
CA ARG A 255 -17.68 34.61 -54.89
C ARG A 255 -19.18 34.92 -55.02
N GLN A 256 -19.94 34.82 -53.93
CA GLN A 256 -21.35 35.22 -53.91
C GLN A 256 -21.54 36.70 -54.23
N ASN A 257 -20.70 37.58 -53.68
CA ASN A 257 -20.72 39.00 -54.00
C ASN A 257 -20.37 39.24 -55.47
N LYS A 258 -19.39 38.55 -56.06
CA LYS A 258 -19.11 38.65 -57.50
C LYS A 258 -20.31 38.21 -58.36
N VAL A 259 -21.01 37.14 -57.96
CA VAL A 259 -22.22 36.68 -58.65
C VAL A 259 -23.34 37.72 -58.51
N LEU A 260 -23.57 38.26 -57.32
CA LEU A 260 -24.55 39.33 -57.09
C LEU A 260 -24.21 40.60 -57.87
N GLN A 261 -22.92 40.97 -57.93
CA GLN A 261 -22.43 42.12 -58.68
C GLN A 261 -22.57 41.91 -60.19
N SER A 262 -22.34 40.70 -60.70
CA SER A 262 -22.64 40.35 -62.09
C SER A 262 -24.15 40.35 -62.38
N GLY A 263 -24.97 39.90 -61.43
CA GLY A 263 -26.43 39.98 -61.49
C GLY A 263 -26.93 41.42 -61.56
N LEU A 264 -26.45 42.28 -60.66
CA LEU A 264 -26.74 43.72 -60.63
C LEU A 264 -26.29 44.44 -61.91
N ASN A 265 -25.13 44.08 -62.47
CA ASN A 265 -24.68 44.65 -63.74
C ASN A 265 -25.57 44.22 -64.92
N THR A 266 -26.03 42.97 -64.92
CA THR A 266 -26.98 42.45 -65.93
C THR A 266 -28.35 43.14 -65.77
N GLU A 267 -28.78 43.36 -64.54
CA GLU A 267 -30.03 44.06 -64.21
C GLU A 267 -29.95 45.55 -64.57
N MET A 268 -28.81 46.21 -64.35
CA MET A 268 -28.54 47.57 -64.84
C MET A 268 -28.57 47.65 -66.36
N GLN A 269 -27.94 46.71 -67.07
CA GLN A 269 -27.98 46.68 -68.54
C GLN A 269 -29.41 46.47 -69.05
N ASN A 270 -30.18 45.59 -68.40
CA ASN A 270 -31.59 45.39 -68.72
C ASN A 270 -32.42 46.65 -68.43
N LEU A 271 -32.14 47.38 -67.34
CA LEU A 271 -32.81 48.65 -67.03
C LEU A 271 -32.43 49.75 -68.03
N GLN A 272 -31.20 49.81 -68.51
CA GLN A 272 -30.77 50.72 -69.58
C GLN A 272 -31.45 50.38 -70.92
N ILE A 273 -31.63 49.10 -71.24
CA ILE A 273 -32.41 48.64 -72.41
C ILE A 273 -33.89 49.03 -72.25
N ILE A 274 -34.46 48.89 -71.05
CA ILE A 274 -35.85 49.31 -70.77
C ILE A 274 -35.99 50.84 -70.83
N GLU A 275 -35.01 51.61 -70.36
CA GLU A 275 -35.03 53.07 -70.45
C GLU A 275 -34.89 53.57 -71.89
N THR A 276 -34.03 52.94 -72.70
CA THR A 276 -33.89 53.26 -74.12
C THR A 276 -35.17 52.91 -74.89
N ASN A 277 -35.74 51.72 -74.67
CA ASN A 277 -37.02 51.33 -75.24
C ASN A 277 -38.18 52.26 -74.80
N LYS A 278 -38.19 52.70 -73.54
CA LYS A 278 -39.20 53.67 -73.05
C LYS A 278 -39.00 55.05 -73.67
N LYS A 279 -37.76 55.53 -73.82
CA LYS A 279 -37.46 56.82 -74.49
C LYS A 279 -37.89 56.80 -75.95
N GLU A 280 -37.71 55.68 -76.65
CA GLU A 280 -38.23 55.49 -78.01
C GLU A 280 -39.76 55.41 -78.05
N GLU A 281 -40.39 54.74 -77.07
CA GLU A 281 -41.86 54.72 -76.93
C GLU A 281 -42.46 56.11 -76.64
N TYR A 282 -41.78 56.92 -75.82
CA TYR A 282 -42.19 58.30 -75.51
C TYR A 282 -41.96 59.25 -76.69
N ALA A 283 -40.87 59.10 -77.44
CA ALA A 283 -40.65 59.83 -78.68
C ALA A 283 -41.74 59.51 -79.72
N HIS A 284 -42.12 58.23 -79.85
CA HIS A 284 -43.14 57.78 -80.79
C HIS A 284 -44.58 58.18 -80.38
N LYS A 285 -44.86 58.33 -79.07
CA LYS A 285 -46.13 58.85 -78.54
C LYS A 285 -46.21 60.37 -78.61
N PHE A 286 -45.11 61.10 -78.40
CA PHE A 286 -45.04 62.56 -78.52
C PHE A 286 -45.26 63.01 -79.99
N GLN A 287 -44.69 62.29 -80.95
CA GLN A 287 -44.87 62.54 -82.39
C GLN A 287 -46.29 62.19 -82.89
N LYS A 288 -47.03 61.32 -82.19
CA LYS A 288 -48.45 61.00 -82.47
C LYS A 288 -49.44 61.96 -81.80
N LEU A 289 -49.07 62.58 -80.67
CA LEU A 289 -49.90 63.54 -79.95
C LEU A 289 -49.84 64.95 -80.56
N GLN A 290 -48.69 65.35 -81.15
CA GLN A 290 -48.59 66.59 -81.92
C GLN A 290 -49.42 66.61 -83.22
N GLY A 291 -49.83 65.45 -83.75
CA GLY A 291 -50.65 65.36 -84.98
C GLY A 291 -52.17 65.23 -84.77
N LEU A 292 -52.64 65.07 -83.53
CA LEU A 292 -54.05 64.78 -83.23
C LEU A 292 -54.78 65.89 -82.46
N GLU A 293 -54.07 66.88 -81.92
CA GLU A 293 -54.66 68.06 -81.25
C GLU A 293 -54.92 69.24 -82.21
N GLU A 294 -54.28 69.29 -83.39
CA GLU A 294 -54.50 70.35 -84.39
C GLU A 294 -55.71 70.15 -85.33
N LYS A 295 -56.42 69.01 -85.25
CA LYS A 295 -57.59 68.72 -86.13
C LYS A 295 -58.93 68.49 -85.41
N LYS A 296 -59.01 68.69 -84.08
CA LYS A 296 -60.28 68.60 -83.33
C LYS A 296 -60.75 69.91 -82.67
N ILE A 297 -59.94 70.96 -82.71
CA ILE A 297 -60.25 72.27 -82.14
C ILE A 297 -61.08 73.17 -83.08
N GLN A 298 -61.29 72.78 -84.35
CA GLN A 298 -61.91 73.66 -85.36
C GLN A 298 -63.33 73.32 -85.84
N GLU A 299 -63.97 72.23 -85.40
CA GLU A 299 -65.30 71.85 -85.96
C GLU A 299 -66.44 71.64 -84.93
N ASN A 300 -66.15 71.40 -83.65
CA ASN A 300 -67.20 71.25 -82.63
C ASN A 300 -67.58 72.56 -81.89
N ASN A 301 -66.98 73.68 -82.27
CA ASN A 301 -67.18 75.00 -81.64
C ASN A 301 -68.33 75.84 -82.23
N ARG A 302 -69.28 75.27 -82.99
CA ARG A 302 -70.37 76.06 -83.60
C ARG A 302 -71.82 75.60 -83.41
N LYS A 303 -72.15 74.47 -82.75
CA LYS A 303 -73.56 74.01 -82.71
C LYS A 303 -74.16 73.48 -81.39
N LEU A 304 -73.50 73.63 -80.24
CA LEU A 304 -74.09 73.22 -78.95
C LEU A 304 -73.95 74.28 -77.84
N LYS A 305 -74.04 75.56 -78.23
CA LYS A 305 -73.89 76.68 -77.29
C LYS A 305 -75.19 77.17 -76.63
N ASP A 306 -76.41 76.78 -77.04
CA ASP A 306 -77.61 77.47 -76.49
C ASP A 306 -78.86 76.68 -76.11
N LYS A 307 -78.91 75.33 -76.07
CA LYS A 307 -80.11 74.65 -75.53
C LYS A 307 -79.80 73.42 -74.69
N LEU A 308 -80.38 73.40 -73.48
CA LEU A 308 -80.57 72.28 -72.54
C LEU A 308 -79.59 72.11 -71.37
N LYS A 309 -79.10 73.25 -70.88
CA LYS A 309 -78.53 73.47 -69.53
C LYS A 309 -79.54 73.28 -68.35
N GLY A 310 -80.52 72.36 -68.46
CA GLY A 310 -81.65 72.30 -67.50
C GLY A 310 -82.19 70.94 -67.09
N LEU A 311 -81.77 69.82 -67.70
CA LEU A 311 -82.40 68.49 -67.46
C LEU A 311 -81.43 67.37 -67.01
N GLU A 312 -80.12 67.63 -66.90
CA GLU A 312 -79.11 66.62 -66.50
C GLU A 312 -78.78 66.58 -64.99
N ALA A 313 -79.21 67.59 -64.22
CA ALA A 313 -78.91 67.66 -62.78
C ALA A 313 -79.83 66.77 -61.91
N THR A 314 -81.01 66.38 -62.39
CA THR A 314 -81.96 65.53 -61.66
C THR A 314 -81.81 64.03 -61.98
N LYS A 315 -81.23 63.68 -63.14
CA LYS A 315 -80.97 62.28 -63.55
C LYS A 315 -79.72 61.67 -62.88
N SER A 316 -78.77 62.50 -62.48
CA SER A 316 -77.52 62.08 -61.80
C SER A 316 -77.73 61.79 -60.31
N ARG A 317 -78.67 62.45 -59.62
CA ARG A 317 -78.99 62.18 -58.20
C ARG A 317 -79.67 60.82 -57.96
N ILE A 318 -80.57 60.39 -58.84
CA ILE A 318 -81.30 59.11 -58.68
C ILE A 318 -80.40 57.90 -59.02
N ARG A 319 -79.42 58.04 -59.92
CA ARG A 319 -78.48 56.96 -60.27
C ARG A 319 -77.44 56.66 -59.18
N VAL A 320 -77.06 57.65 -58.37
CA VAL A 320 -76.08 57.47 -57.29
C VAL A 320 -76.72 56.77 -56.08
N GLN A 321 -77.95 57.12 -55.71
CA GLN A 321 -78.64 56.49 -54.56
C GLN A 321 -78.99 55.01 -54.80
N LEU A 322 -79.40 54.65 -56.02
CA LEU A 322 -79.67 53.24 -56.38
C LEU A 322 -78.39 52.39 -56.51
N ALA A 323 -77.26 53.00 -56.90
CA ALA A 323 -75.98 52.29 -56.99
C ALA A 323 -75.39 52.01 -55.60
N ASP A 324 -75.49 52.96 -54.66
CA ASP A 324 -74.92 52.83 -53.31
C ASP A 324 -75.68 51.80 -52.45
N GLU A 325 -77.02 51.72 -52.55
CA GLU A 325 -77.79 50.69 -51.85
C GLU A 325 -77.55 49.27 -52.40
N ALA A 326 -77.42 49.13 -53.72
CA ALA A 326 -77.09 47.85 -54.35
C ALA A 326 -75.66 47.41 -54.02
N HIS A 327 -74.69 48.33 -54.03
CA HIS A 327 -73.32 48.02 -53.65
C HIS A 327 -73.20 47.62 -52.18
N LYS A 328 -73.92 48.30 -51.27
CA LYS A 328 -73.86 47.98 -49.84
C LYS A 328 -74.40 46.57 -49.54
N LYS A 329 -75.55 46.19 -50.11
CA LYS A 329 -76.10 44.83 -49.98
C LYS A 329 -75.16 43.76 -50.55
N LEU A 330 -74.59 43.99 -51.72
CA LEU A 330 -73.64 43.05 -52.34
C LEU A 330 -72.35 42.90 -51.52
N THR A 331 -71.87 44.00 -50.92
CA THR A 331 -70.64 44.01 -50.11
C THR A 331 -70.84 43.25 -48.80
N ASP A 332 -72.01 43.39 -48.18
CA ASP A 332 -72.36 42.66 -46.95
C ASP A 332 -72.51 41.15 -47.21
N GLU A 333 -73.14 40.76 -48.32
CA GLU A 333 -73.25 39.34 -48.72
C GLU A 333 -71.88 38.72 -49.07
N ILE A 334 -71.04 39.44 -49.82
CA ILE A 334 -69.67 39.01 -50.13
C ILE A 334 -68.84 38.88 -48.84
N GLY A 335 -69.01 39.82 -47.89
CA GLY A 335 -68.34 39.77 -46.59
C GLY A 335 -68.74 38.53 -45.77
N LEU A 336 -70.02 38.18 -45.78
CA LEU A 336 -70.55 36.97 -45.13
C LEU A 336 -70.02 35.69 -45.77
N HIS A 337 -70.00 35.61 -47.10
CA HIS A 337 -69.46 34.45 -47.82
C HIS A 337 -67.94 34.29 -47.62
N ARG A 338 -67.17 35.39 -47.63
CA ARG A 338 -65.73 35.36 -47.33
C ARG A 338 -65.46 34.86 -45.92
N LYS A 339 -66.21 35.33 -44.91
CA LYS A 339 -66.06 34.84 -43.53
C LYS A 339 -66.37 33.35 -43.39
N LYS A 340 -67.42 32.85 -44.05
CA LYS A 340 -67.74 31.42 -44.06
C LYS A 340 -66.64 30.59 -44.73
N LEU A 341 -66.13 31.06 -45.87
CA LEU A 341 -65.06 30.37 -46.62
C LEU A 341 -63.74 30.34 -45.82
N ASP A 342 -63.35 31.47 -45.21
CA ASP A 342 -62.15 31.56 -44.38
C ASP A 342 -62.23 30.65 -43.15
N ASN A 343 -63.39 30.58 -42.50
CA ASN A 343 -63.58 29.71 -41.34
C ASN A 343 -63.52 28.23 -41.74
N GLU A 344 -64.09 27.86 -42.88
CA GLU A 344 -64.02 26.50 -43.41
C GLU A 344 -62.58 26.11 -43.81
N LEU A 345 -61.87 27.00 -44.50
CA LEU A 345 -60.46 26.80 -44.86
C LEU A 345 -59.56 26.68 -43.62
N LYS A 346 -59.77 27.52 -42.60
CA LYS A 346 -59.05 27.43 -41.32
C LYS A 346 -59.33 26.10 -40.62
N ARG A 347 -60.59 25.64 -40.63
CA ARG A 347 -60.97 24.36 -40.03
C ARG A 347 -60.32 23.18 -40.76
N GLN A 348 -60.37 23.15 -42.09
CA GLN A 348 -59.73 22.09 -42.88
C GLN A 348 -58.20 22.10 -42.75
N PHE A 349 -57.60 23.29 -42.71
CA PHE A 349 -56.17 23.42 -42.48
C PHE A 349 -55.77 22.92 -41.10
N ALA A 350 -56.52 23.28 -40.05
CA ALA A 350 -56.26 22.80 -38.69
C ALA A 350 -56.37 21.27 -38.58
N LEU A 351 -57.38 20.66 -39.21
CA LEU A 351 -57.54 19.21 -39.23
C LEU A 351 -56.38 18.51 -39.96
N ARG A 352 -55.97 19.02 -41.13
CA ARG A 352 -54.83 18.48 -41.87
C ARG A 352 -53.52 18.65 -41.10
N MET A 353 -53.29 19.82 -40.51
CA MET A 353 -52.08 20.09 -39.73
C MET A 353 -52.01 19.18 -38.49
N ASN A 354 -53.12 19.02 -37.77
CA ASN A 354 -53.17 18.10 -36.63
C ASN A 354 -52.91 16.65 -37.07
N SER A 355 -53.50 16.19 -38.18
CA SER A 355 -53.24 14.84 -38.69
C SER A 355 -51.76 14.63 -39.07
N PHE A 356 -51.14 15.63 -39.70
CA PHE A 356 -49.72 15.59 -40.05
C PHE A 356 -48.82 15.56 -38.80
N VAL A 357 -49.12 16.39 -37.80
CA VAL A 357 -48.38 16.42 -36.53
C VAL A 357 -48.49 15.07 -35.81
N ILE A 358 -49.68 14.46 -35.77
CA ILE A 358 -49.88 13.13 -35.16
C ILE A 358 -49.04 12.07 -35.89
N VAL A 359 -49.07 12.05 -37.22
CA VAL A 359 -48.29 11.07 -38.01
C VAL A 359 -46.78 11.26 -37.82
N GLN A 360 -46.29 12.50 -37.80
CA GLN A 360 -44.88 12.79 -37.53
C GLN A 360 -44.47 12.38 -36.12
N LYS A 361 -45.32 12.67 -35.12
CA LYS A 361 -45.08 12.28 -33.74
C LYS A 361 -44.99 10.76 -33.59
N GLN A 362 -45.93 10.01 -34.18
CA GLN A 362 -45.91 8.54 -34.16
C GLN A 362 -44.67 7.97 -34.87
N LYS A 363 -44.23 8.58 -35.98
CA LYS A 363 -43.01 8.16 -36.66
C LYS A 363 -41.77 8.36 -35.77
N GLN A 364 -41.66 9.53 -35.13
CA GLN A 364 -40.58 9.81 -34.19
C GLN A 364 -40.60 8.88 -32.97
N GLU A 365 -41.77 8.60 -32.41
CA GLU A 365 -41.93 7.66 -31.29
C GLU A 365 -41.42 6.26 -31.66
N ARG A 366 -41.78 5.74 -32.84
CA ARG A 366 -41.27 4.44 -33.32
C ARG A 366 -39.75 4.43 -33.52
N GLU A 367 -39.19 5.50 -34.08
CA GLU A 367 -37.73 5.64 -34.24
C GLU A 367 -37.01 5.68 -32.88
N VAL A 368 -37.59 6.35 -31.89
CA VAL A 368 -37.07 6.39 -30.53
C VAL A 368 -37.17 5.02 -29.87
N GLU A 369 -38.30 4.33 -29.97
CA GLU A 369 -38.48 2.98 -29.42
C GLU A 369 -37.48 1.98 -30.00
N GLN A 370 -37.25 2.04 -31.32
CA GLN A 370 -36.28 1.17 -31.99
C GLN A 370 -34.85 1.43 -31.47
N LYS A 371 -34.44 2.71 -31.36
CA LYS A 371 -33.13 3.07 -30.80
C LYS A 371 -32.98 2.66 -29.33
N VAL A 372 -34.04 2.78 -28.53
CA VAL A 372 -34.04 2.33 -27.13
C VAL A 372 -33.87 0.81 -27.05
N LYS A 373 -34.50 0.05 -27.94
CA LYS A 373 -34.34 -1.40 -28.01
C LYS A 373 -32.90 -1.80 -28.38
N GLU A 374 -32.33 -1.17 -29.41
CA GLU A 374 -30.93 -1.41 -29.82
C GLU A 374 -29.94 -1.09 -28.70
N LEU A 375 -30.15 0.01 -27.97
CA LEU A 375 -29.33 0.38 -26.81
C LEU A 375 -29.45 -0.62 -25.66
N ARG A 376 -30.65 -1.15 -25.39
CA ARG A 376 -30.85 -2.20 -24.37
C ARG A 376 -30.11 -3.47 -24.74
N ASP A 377 -30.22 -3.92 -25.99
CA ASP A 377 -29.55 -5.13 -26.48
C ASP A 377 -28.02 -4.97 -26.43
N ALA A 378 -27.49 -3.79 -26.78
CA ALA A 378 -26.07 -3.48 -26.68
C ALA A 378 -25.58 -3.48 -25.22
N LEU A 379 -26.33 -2.87 -24.30
CA LEU A 379 -26.03 -2.89 -22.87
C LEU A 379 -26.07 -4.30 -22.29
N GLU A 380 -27.00 -5.14 -22.72
CA GLU A 380 -27.08 -6.54 -22.26
C GLU A 380 -25.88 -7.36 -22.73
N LYS A 381 -25.45 -7.20 -24.00
CA LYS A 381 -24.21 -7.82 -24.51
C LYS A 381 -22.99 -7.37 -23.70
N GLN A 382 -22.90 -6.08 -23.38
CA GLN A 382 -21.81 -5.54 -22.57
C GLN A 382 -21.83 -6.13 -21.14
N ARG A 383 -23.02 -6.27 -20.53
CA ARG A 383 -23.16 -6.92 -19.22
C ARG A 383 -22.68 -8.37 -19.25
N LYS A 384 -23.12 -9.17 -20.24
CA LYS A 384 -22.66 -10.57 -20.42
C LYS A 384 -21.14 -10.66 -20.56
N SER A 385 -20.53 -9.78 -21.36
CA SER A 385 -19.07 -9.72 -21.52
C SER A 385 -18.35 -9.34 -20.22
N ASN A 386 -18.91 -8.40 -19.45
CA ASN A 386 -18.34 -8.00 -18.17
C ASN A 386 -18.47 -9.12 -17.12
N ASP A 387 -19.59 -9.84 -17.09
CA ASP A 387 -19.81 -10.98 -16.21
C ASP A 387 -18.83 -12.12 -16.50
N GLU A 388 -18.54 -12.39 -17.78
CA GLU A 388 -17.55 -13.39 -18.19
C GLU A 388 -16.12 -12.97 -17.79
N LEU A 389 -15.76 -11.69 -17.97
CA LEU A 389 -14.49 -11.15 -17.49
C LEU A 389 -14.38 -11.23 -15.97
N ALA A 390 -15.46 -10.94 -15.23
CA ALA A 390 -15.50 -11.03 -13.78
C ALA A 390 -15.30 -12.49 -13.31
N ARG A 391 -15.94 -13.47 -13.96
CA ARG A 391 -15.72 -14.90 -13.68
C ARG A 391 -14.27 -15.31 -13.92
N ARG A 392 -13.67 -14.97 -15.06
CA ARG A 392 -12.26 -15.27 -15.37
C ARG A 392 -11.28 -14.61 -14.39
N LEU A 393 -11.58 -13.39 -13.94
CA LEU A 393 -10.78 -12.71 -12.91
C LEU A 393 -10.90 -13.40 -11.55
N ALA A 394 -12.10 -13.85 -11.17
CA ALA A 394 -12.33 -14.60 -9.95
C ALA A 394 -11.58 -15.94 -9.95
N GLU A 395 -11.63 -16.70 -11.05
CA GLU A 395 -10.88 -17.95 -11.23
C GLU A 395 -9.36 -17.74 -11.12
N LYS A 396 -8.82 -16.70 -11.78
CA LYS A 396 -7.40 -16.34 -11.66
C LYS A 396 -7.01 -15.93 -10.23
N SER A 397 -7.90 -15.22 -9.53
CA SER A 397 -7.69 -14.83 -8.14
C SER A 397 -7.62 -16.05 -7.23
N GLN A 398 -8.55 -17.00 -7.38
CA GLN A 398 -8.55 -18.27 -6.64
C GLN A 398 -7.29 -19.10 -6.93
N PHE A 399 -6.86 -19.17 -8.19
CA PHE A 399 -5.62 -19.84 -8.56
C PHE A 399 -4.39 -19.21 -7.88
N LEU A 400 -4.30 -17.87 -7.88
CA LEU A 400 -3.23 -17.14 -7.19
C LEU A 400 -3.25 -17.39 -5.67
N GLU A 401 -4.43 -17.46 -5.06
CA GLU A 401 -4.58 -17.75 -3.64
C GLU A 401 -4.12 -19.18 -3.30
N LYS A 402 -4.49 -20.16 -4.14
CA LYS A 402 -4.00 -21.55 -4.04
C LYS A 402 -2.46 -21.62 -4.17
N GLN A 403 -1.88 -20.87 -5.11
CA GLN A 403 -0.42 -20.75 -5.25
C GLN A 403 0.25 -20.12 -4.02
N LYS A 404 -0.34 -19.07 -3.45
CA LYS A 404 0.17 -18.46 -2.20
C LYS A 404 0.14 -19.45 -1.04
N LYS A 405 -0.93 -20.24 -0.91
CA LYS A 405 -1.04 -21.29 0.12
C LYS A 405 0.02 -22.36 -0.07
N ASN A 406 0.20 -22.87 -1.29
CA ASN A 406 1.24 -23.85 -1.61
C ASN A 406 2.65 -23.30 -1.31
N ASN A 407 2.94 -22.06 -1.66
CA ASN A 407 4.23 -21.41 -1.35
C ASN A 407 4.45 -21.28 0.16
N LYS A 408 3.40 -20.94 0.93
CA LYS A 408 3.48 -20.90 2.39
C LYS A 408 3.79 -22.27 2.97
N GLU A 409 3.11 -23.32 2.52
CA GLU A 409 3.36 -24.71 2.95
C GLU A 409 4.78 -25.18 2.60
N LEU A 410 5.31 -24.79 1.44
CA LEU A 410 6.70 -25.08 1.05
C LEU A 410 7.71 -24.37 1.96
N ILE A 411 7.49 -23.10 2.29
CA ILE A 411 8.35 -22.34 3.22
C ILE A 411 8.32 -22.97 4.62
N GLU A 412 7.15 -23.39 5.09
CA GLU A 412 7.00 -24.08 6.38
C GLU A 412 7.73 -25.44 6.37
N LYS A 413 7.58 -26.23 5.31
CA LYS A 413 8.32 -27.50 5.13
C LYS A 413 9.83 -27.27 5.10
N GLN A 414 10.32 -26.27 4.37
CA GLN A 414 11.74 -25.92 4.32
C GLN A 414 12.27 -25.51 5.69
N SER A 415 11.47 -24.76 6.46
CA SER A 415 11.83 -24.34 7.82
C SER A 415 11.91 -25.52 8.78
N ARG A 416 10.96 -26.46 8.70
CA ARG A 416 10.98 -27.71 9.50
C ARG A 416 12.19 -28.57 9.17
N ILE A 417 12.49 -28.77 7.90
CA ILE A 417 13.68 -29.53 7.46
C ILE A 417 14.97 -28.88 7.97
N LYS A 418 15.09 -27.54 7.91
CA LYS A 418 16.26 -26.82 8.45
C LYS A 418 16.38 -27.00 9.96
N HIS A 419 15.27 -26.97 10.70
CA HIS A 419 15.27 -27.17 12.14
C HIS A 419 15.65 -28.61 12.53
N GLU A 420 15.03 -29.62 11.89
CA GLU A 420 15.37 -31.04 12.10
C GLU A 420 16.84 -31.33 11.76
N ALA A 421 17.37 -30.74 10.67
CA ALA A 421 18.79 -30.87 10.34
C ALA A 421 19.69 -30.21 11.40
N GLY A 422 19.26 -29.08 11.99
CA GLY A 422 19.94 -28.45 13.12
C GLY A 422 19.99 -29.33 14.36
N LEU A 423 18.86 -29.96 14.72
CA LEU A 423 18.79 -30.89 15.85
C LEU A 423 19.70 -32.11 15.66
N LYS A 424 19.70 -32.70 14.46
CA LYS A 424 20.62 -33.82 14.14
C LYS A 424 22.09 -33.43 14.29
N ARG A 425 22.47 -32.21 13.88
CA ARG A 425 23.84 -31.69 14.07
C ARG A 425 24.21 -31.60 15.56
N GLU A 426 23.29 -31.10 16.38
CA GLU A 426 23.50 -31.00 17.83
C GLU A 426 23.61 -32.38 18.49
N GLU A 427 22.79 -33.34 18.08
CA GLU A 427 22.84 -34.73 18.55
C GLU A 427 24.16 -35.41 18.17
N GLU A 428 24.61 -35.29 16.92
CA GLU A 428 25.90 -35.83 16.46
C GLU A 428 27.07 -35.21 17.24
N HIS A 429 27.07 -33.88 17.42
CA HIS A 429 28.07 -33.17 18.21
C HIS A 429 28.07 -33.65 19.66
N ARG A 430 26.90 -33.77 20.30
CA ARG A 430 26.76 -34.30 21.65
C ARG A 430 27.31 -35.73 21.74
N GLY A 431 26.98 -36.58 20.78
CA GLY A 431 27.47 -37.96 20.71
C GLY A 431 29.00 -38.07 20.56
N PHE A 432 29.65 -37.16 19.82
CA PHE A 432 31.12 -37.10 19.78
C PHE A 432 31.73 -36.67 21.11
N VAL A 433 31.17 -35.64 21.75
CA VAL A 433 31.64 -35.16 23.05
C VAL A 433 31.50 -36.23 24.13
N GLU A 434 30.37 -36.95 24.16
CA GLU A 434 30.15 -38.04 25.11
C GLU A 434 31.08 -39.23 24.92
N ARG A 435 31.38 -39.61 23.67
CA ARG A 435 32.37 -40.65 23.37
C ARG A 435 33.77 -40.22 23.83
N HIS A 436 34.17 -39.00 23.54
CA HIS A 436 35.46 -38.47 23.99
C HIS A 436 35.56 -38.37 25.52
N LYS A 437 34.48 -37.98 26.21
CA LYS A 437 34.42 -38.01 27.69
C LYS A 437 34.57 -39.42 28.27
N ARG A 438 34.18 -40.47 27.53
CA ARG A 438 34.43 -41.87 27.92
C ARG A 438 35.90 -42.23 27.67
N GLU A 439 36.42 -41.98 26.48
CA GLU A 439 37.83 -42.24 26.14
C GLU A 439 38.81 -41.56 27.13
N VAL A 440 38.56 -40.30 27.50
CA VAL A 440 39.38 -39.58 28.49
C VAL A 440 39.29 -40.19 29.88
N ARG A 441 38.11 -40.70 30.29
CA ARG A 441 37.96 -41.41 31.56
C ARG A 441 38.73 -42.72 31.54
N ASP A 442 38.57 -43.53 30.50
CA ASP A 442 39.25 -44.83 30.38
C ASP A 442 40.78 -44.65 30.40
N ILE A 443 41.30 -43.64 29.69
CA ILE A 443 42.73 -43.29 29.71
C ILE A 443 43.18 -42.85 31.10
N SER A 444 42.38 -42.02 31.79
CA SER A 444 42.69 -41.55 33.14
C SER A 444 42.72 -42.69 34.15
N GLU A 445 41.78 -43.63 34.05
CA GLU A 445 41.73 -44.83 34.91
C GLU A 445 42.90 -45.77 34.64
N LYS A 446 43.24 -46.03 33.37
CA LYS A 446 44.40 -46.84 33.01
C LYS A 446 45.71 -46.24 33.52
N LEU A 447 45.91 -44.93 33.31
CA LEU A 447 47.07 -44.20 33.83
C LEU A 447 47.14 -44.27 35.35
N LYS A 448 46.00 -44.11 36.04
CA LYS A 448 45.94 -44.17 37.50
C LYS A 448 46.37 -45.55 38.01
N GLY A 449 45.97 -46.62 37.33
CA GLY A 449 46.47 -47.98 37.59
C GLY A 449 47.99 -48.07 37.43
N GLU A 450 48.52 -47.67 36.27
CA GLU A 450 49.97 -47.66 35.98
C GLU A 450 50.78 -46.85 37.03
N PHE A 451 50.22 -45.74 37.53
CA PHE A 451 50.82 -44.95 38.60
C PHE A 451 50.90 -45.70 39.93
N HIS A 452 49.81 -46.34 40.34
CA HIS A 452 49.77 -47.08 41.60
C HIS A 452 50.75 -48.26 41.58
N ASP A 453 50.79 -49.01 40.48
CA ASP A 453 51.72 -50.13 40.32
C ASP A 453 53.18 -49.68 40.38
N ARG A 454 53.53 -48.58 39.70
CA ARG A 454 54.88 -48.00 39.74
C ARG A 454 55.26 -47.46 41.12
N PHE A 455 54.34 -46.72 41.76
CA PHE A 455 54.57 -46.16 43.09
C PHE A 455 54.81 -47.28 44.11
N ASP A 456 54.00 -48.34 44.09
CA ASP A 456 54.15 -49.46 45.01
C ASP A 456 55.45 -50.24 44.76
N ALA A 457 55.84 -50.44 43.49
CA ALA A 457 57.10 -51.08 43.14
C ALA A 457 58.33 -50.27 43.61
N GLU A 458 58.37 -48.96 43.32
CA GLU A 458 59.47 -48.08 43.75
C GLU A 458 59.51 -47.89 45.26
N LEU A 459 58.36 -47.81 45.91
CA LEU A 459 58.28 -47.71 47.37
C LEU A 459 58.84 -48.97 48.04
N ARG A 460 58.51 -50.16 47.55
CA ARG A 460 59.09 -51.42 48.05
C ARG A 460 60.60 -51.45 47.88
N LYS A 461 61.11 -51.04 46.72
CA LYS A 461 62.56 -50.95 46.46
C LYS A 461 63.25 -50.02 47.46
N HIS A 462 62.73 -48.82 47.66
CA HIS A 462 63.30 -47.85 48.59
C HIS A 462 63.19 -48.25 50.06
N ILE A 463 62.12 -48.96 50.46
CA ILE A 463 61.99 -49.53 51.79
C ILE A 463 63.08 -50.58 52.02
N ASN A 464 63.33 -51.46 51.05
CA ASN A 464 64.35 -52.50 51.16
C ASN A 464 65.78 -51.90 51.24
N GLU A 465 66.09 -50.90 50.41
CA GLU A 465 67.36 -50.17 50.47
C GLU A 465 67.57 -49.48 51.83
N GLU A 466 66.54 -48.84 52.38
CA GLU A 466 66.65 -48.12 53.64
C GLU A 466 66.72 -49.07 54.84
N LYS A 467 65.99 -50.19 54.81
CA LYS A 467 66.13 -51.28 55.78
C LYS A 467 67.57 -51.77 55.84
N LEU A 468 68.17 -52.08 54.69
CA LEU A 468 69.55 -52.54 54.60
C LEU A 468 70.53 -51.49 55.14
N ARG A 469 70.35 -50.21 54.79
CA ARG A 469 71.21 -49.12 55.28
C ARG A 469 71.15 -48.97 56.80
N LEU A 470 69.94 -48.92 57.36
CA LEU A 470 69.76 -48.76 58.79
C LEU A 470 70.19 -50.01 59.56
N GLU A 471 70.03 -51.21 58.99
CA GLU A 471 70.47 -52.47 59.59
C GLU A 471 71.99 -52.48 59.73
N ASN A 472 72.71 -52.03 58.70
CA ASN A 472 74.16 -51.79 58.78
C ASN A 472 74.52 -50.74 59.86
N GLU A 473 73.78 -49.63 59.97
CA GLU A 473 74.00 -48.61 61.02
C GLU A 473 73.71 -49.16 62.43
N PHE A 474 72.65 -49.96 62.58
CA PHE A 474 72.27 -50.61 63.84
C PHE A 474 73.33 -51.60 64.29
N ASP A 475 73.85 -52.42 63.38
CA ASP A 475 74.91 -53.38 63.68
C ASP A 475 76.20 -52.68 64.11
N LEU A 476 76.54 -51.54 63.49
CA LEU A 476 77.66 -50.72 63.92
C LEU A 476 77.46 -50.20 65.36
N LYS A 477 76.31 -49.58 65.64
CA LYS A 477 75.98 -49.05 66.97
C LYS A 477 75.88 -50.15 68.03
N LYS A 478 75.38 -51.32 67.66
CA LYS A 478 75.31 -52.50 68.53
C LYS A 478 76.70 -52.98 68.92
N ARG A 479 77.66 -53.00 67.98
CA ARG A 479 79.07 -53.31 68.27
C ARG A 479 79.68 -52.25 69.19
N GLU A 480 79.47 -50.96 68.94
CA GLU A 480 79.94 -49.88 69.81
C GLU A 480 79.37 -49.99 71.23
N LEU A 481 78.07 -50.29 71.36
CA LEU A 481 77.41 -50.52 72.65
C LEU A 481 77.97 -51.73 73.38
N MET A 482 78.25 -52.83 72.68
CA MET A 482 78.89 -54.02 73.26
C MET A 482 80.28 -53.70 73.81
N HIS A 483 81.05 -52.83 73.15
CA HIS A 483 82.34 -52.37 73.65
C HIS A 483 82.21 -51.46 74.88
N LYS A 484 81.28 -50.50 74.86
CA LYS A 484 81.06 -49.54 75.97
C LYS A 484 80.39 -50.17 77.20
N SER A 485 79.68 -51.28 77.02
CA SER A 485 78.90 -51.89 78.10
C SER A 485 79.60 -53.01 78.84
N LYS A 486 80.89 -53.28 78.58
CA LYS A 486 81.66 -54.34 79.24
C LYS A 486 81.61 -54.25 80.77
N ASP A 487 81.48 -53.05 81.33
CA ASP A 487 81.50 -52.79 82.78
C ASP A 487 80.12 -52.49 83.39
N ILE A 488 79.05 -52.66 82.61
CA ILE A 488 77.67 -52.28 82.98
C ILE A 488 76.85 -53.54 83.32
N SER A 489 75.90 -53.41 84.26
CA SER A 489 75.00 -54.49 84.69
C SER A 489 74.22 -55.11 83.52
N SER A 490 73.91 -56.41 83.62
CA SER A 490 73.13 -57.14 82.61
C SER A 490 71.78 -56.47 82.30
N LYS A 491 71.13 -55.92 83.33
CA LYS A 491 69.82 -55.27 83.20
C LYS A 491 69.90 -53.98 82.39
N GLU A 492 70.92 -53.16 82.65
CA GLU A 492 71.19 -51.92 81.93
C GLU A 492 71.62 -52.18 80.47
N ARG A 493 72.33 -53.30 80.21
CA ARG A 493 72.63 -53.75 78.84
C ARG A 493 71.36 -54.09 78.05
N GLU A 494 70.39 -54.76 78.66
CA GLU A 494 69.13 -55.07 78.00
C GLU A 494 68.32 -53.81 77.71
N GLU A 495 68.25 -52.87 78.67
CA GLU A 495 67.58 -51.59 78.47
C GLU A 495 68.23 -50.77 77.34
N LEU A 496 69.56 -50.73 77.26
CA LEU A 496 70.28 -50.07 76.17
C LEU A 496 70.02 -50.76 74.82
N LYS A 497 69.97 -52.09 74.76
CA LYS A 497 69.60 -52.83 73.54
C LYS A 497 68.15 -52.57 73.13
N ALA A 498 67.22 -52.52 74.07
CA ALA A 498 65.81 -52.22 73.81
C ALA A 498 65.63 -50.79 73.30
N LYS A 499 66.32 -49.81 73.92
CA LYS A 499 66.36 -48.42 73.43
C LYS A 499 66.93 -48.35 72.01
N LEU A 500 68.05 -49.02 71.74
CA LEU A 500 68.64 -49.02 70.40
C LEU A 500 67.71 -49.62 69.34
N ARG A 501 66.97 -50.69 69.65
CA ARG A 501 65.96 -51.27 68.76
C ARG A 501 64.81 -50.30 68.50
N LYS A 502 64.30 -49.65 69.55
CA LYS A 502 63.23 -48.67 69.43
C LYS A 502 63.67 -47.45 68.61
N ASP A 503 64.88 -46.96 68.81
CA ASP A 503 65.45 -45.86 68.05
C ASP A 503 65.64 -46.23 66.57
N TYR A 504 66.06 -47.47 66.30
CA TYR A 504 66.11 -48.01 64.94
C TYR A 504 64.72 -48.05 64.29
N GLU A 505 63.71 -48.58 64.97
CA GLU A 505 62.34 -48.64 64.43
C GLU A 505 61.76 -47.24 64.16
N ILE A 506 61.99 -46.29 65.06
CA ILE A 506 61.57 -44.90 64.89
C ILE A 506 62.28 -44.26 63.70
N ALA A 507 63.61 -44.44 63.59
CA ALA A 507 64.40 -43.91 62.48
C ALA A 507 63.98 -44.52 61.13
N LEU A 508 63.73 -45.84 61.11
CA LEU A 508 63.26 -46.58 59.94
C LEU A 508 61.89 -46.06 59.49
N ASN A 509 60.92 -45.97 60.40
CA ASN A 509 59.58 -45.47 60.07
C ASN A 509 59.61 -44.02 59.57
N LYS A 510 60.39 -43.14 60.22
CA LYS A 510 60.54 -41.74 59.81
C LYS A 510 61.20 -41.63 58.43
N SER A 511 62.23 -42.43 58.15
CA SER A 511 62.88 -42.43 56.85
C SER A 511 61.97 -42.99 55.75
N ILE A 512 61.23 -44.06 56.04
CA ILE A 512 60.20 -44.62 55.14
C ILE A 512 59.13 -43.58 54.83
N GLU A 513 58.59 -42.87 55.82
CA GLU A 513 57.60 -41.81 55.58
C GLU A 513 58.15 -40.66 54.73
N GLN A 514 59.37 -40.20 55.02
CA GLN A 514 60.00 -39.13 54.24
C GLN A 514 60.26 -39.56 52.79
N ARG A 515 60.78 -40.77 52.57
CA ARG A 515 60.98 -41.33 51.22
C ARG A 515 59.64 -41.52 50.52
N LYS A 516 58.63 -42.08 51.19
CA LYS A 516 57.27 -42.24 50.67
C LYS A 516 56.69 -40.91 50.19
N LYS A 517 56.82 -39.85 50.99
CA LYS A 517 56.34 -38.51 50.62
C LYS A 517 57.08 -37.94 49.41
N LYS A 518 58.42 -37.97 49.42
CA LYS A 518 59.25 -37.50 48.29
C LYS A 518 58.93 -38.25 47.00
N LEU A 519 58.81 -39.58 47.08
CA LEU A 519 58.47 -40.44 45.96
C LEU A 519 57.07 -40.14 45.43
N GLN A 520 56.10 -39.97 46.34
CA GLN A 520 54.73 -39.63 45.99
C GLN A 520 54.66 -38.29 45.26
N ASP A 521 55.35 -37.26 45.74
CA ASP A 521 55.37 -35.95 45.10
C ASP A 521 56.04 -35.98 43.72
N ARG A 522 57.17 -36.69 43.58
CA ARG A 522 57.86 -36.88 42.30
C ARG A 522 56.98 -37.60 41.29
N LEU A 523 56.47 -38.78 41.63
CA LEU A 523 55.64 -39.56 40.73
C LEU A 523 54.32 -38.85 40.43
N ARG A 524 53.73 -38.10 41.37
CA ARG A 524 52.53 -37.28 41.10
C ARG A 524 52.80 -36.20 40.06
N SER A 525 53.99 -35.57 40.10
CA SER A 525 54.40 -34.58 39.12
C SER A 525 54.59 -35.20 37.73
N GLU A 526 55.31 -36.33 37.65
CA GLU A 526 55.51 -37.07 36.40
C GLU A 526 54.18 -37.58 35.82
N TYR A 527 53.32 -38.16 36.67
CA TYR A 527 51.97 -38.57 36.33
C TYR A 527 51.13 -37.42 35.81
N GLY A 528 51.16 -36.27 36.49
CA GLY A 528 50.45 -35.07 36.06
C GLY A 528 50.86 -34.62 34.66
N LYS A 529 52.16 -34.70 34.33
CA LYS A 529 52.66 -34.39 32.98
C LYS A 529 52.15 -35.40 31.95
N GLN A 530 52.29 -36.70 32.22
CA GLN A 530 51.85 -37.76 31.29
C GLN A 530 50.33 -37.74 31.04
N VAL A 531 49.54 -37.53 32.09
CA VAL A 531 48.09 -37.37 31.99
C VAL A 531 47.76 -36.14 31.15
N ASN A 532 48.38 -35.00 31.41
CA ASN A 532 48.14 -33.79 30.64
C ASN A 532 48.51 -33.95 29.16
N GLU A 533 49.64 -34.59 28.85
CA GLU A 533 50.05 -34.85 27.46
C GLU A 533 49.06 -35.77 26.73
N LYS A 534 48.63 -36.87 27.35
CA LYS A 534 47.64 -37.79 26.75
C LYS A 534 46.26 -37.12 26.61
N ILE A 535 45.82 -36.36 27.61
CA ILE A 535 44.56 -35.59 27.53
C ILE A 535 44.64 -34.54 26.42
N LEU A 536 45.76 -33.82 26.29
CA LEU A 536 45.96 -32.83 25.21
C LEU A 536 45.93 -33.49 23.84
N PHE A 537 46.56 -34.65 23.69
CA PHE A 537 46.54 -35.42 22.45
C PHE A 537 45.10 -35.82 22.05
N GLU A 538 44.35 -36.41 22.97
CA GLU A 538 42.96 -36.80 22.70
C GLU A 538 42.06 -35.57 22.47
N LYS A 539 42.31 -34.45 23.16
CA LYS A 539 41.61 -33.19 22.90
C LYS A 539 41.84 -32.70 21.46
N ARG A 540 43.09 -32.72 20.97
CA ARG A 540 43.40 -32.38 19.57
C ARG A 540 42.70 -33.32 18.58
N LYS A 541 42.62 -34.61 18.90
CA LYS A 541 41.91 -35.60 18.07
C LYS A 541 40.41 -35.32 18.01
N LEU A 542 39.77 -34.95 19.13
CA LEU A 542 38.38 -34.51 19.15
C LEU A 542 38.20 -33.23 18.33
N GLU A 543 39.06 -32.22 18.52
CA GLU A 543 39.00 -30.97 17.77
C GLU A 543 39.11 -31.20 16.26
N ASN A 544 39.99 -32.10 15.82
CA ASN A 544 40.12 -32.46 14.40
C ASN A 544 38.87 -33.18 13.87
N LYS A 545 38.28 -34.11 14.65
CA LYS A 545 37.01 -34.77 14.27
C LYS A 545 35.86 -33.77 14.18
N LEU A 546 35.75 -32.85 15.14
CA LEU A 546 34.74 -31.79 15.12
C LEU A 546 34.93 -30.85 13.91
N LYS A 547 36.17 -30.49 13.57
CA LYS A 547 36.48 -29.70 12.38
C LYS A 547 36.12 -30.42 11.08
N ASP A 548 36.37 -31.73 10.98
CA ASP A 548 35.99 -32.52 9.80
C ASP A 548 34.47 -32.59 9.63
N VAL A 549 33.73 -32.88 10.72
CA VAL A 549 32.26 -32.87 10.72
C VAL A 549 31.71 -31.49 10.33
N GLN A 550 32.28 -30.42 10.90
CA GLN A 550 31.90 -29.05 10.54
C GLN A 550 32.17 -28.76 9.06
N SER A 551 33.35 -29.12 8.55
CA SER A 551 33.72 -28.95 7.14
C SER A 551 32.76 -29.68 6.19
N ARG A 552 32.36 -30.92 6.52
CA ARG A 552 31.38 -31.68 5.73
C ARG A 552 30.00 -31.03 5.74
N HIS A 553 29.58 -30.46 6.88
CA HIS A 553 28.32 -29.73 6.95
C HIS A 553 28.36 -28.43 6.15
N ASP A 554 29.45 -27.66 6.25
CA ASP A 554 29.64 -26.42 5.51
C ASP A 554 29.65 -26.70 3.99
N ALA A 555 30.31 -27.77 3.55
CA ALA A 555 30.30 -28.23 2.17
C ALA A 555 28.88 -28.59 1.69
N ARG A 556 28.13 -29.37 2.46
CA ARG A 556 26.74 -29.74 2.14
C ARG A 556 25.82 -28.51 2.13
N GLU A 557 26.03 -27.56 3.02
CA GLU A 557 25.27 -26.30 3.03
C GLU A 557 25.59 -25.43 1.82
N ALA A 558 26.85 -25.38 1.39
CA ALA A 558 27.25 -24.72 0.16
C ALA A 558 26.61 -25.37 -1.08
N GLU A 559 26.60 -26.70 -1.17
CA GLU A 559 25.91 -27.44 -2.24
C GLU A 559 24.40 -27.14 -2.28
N LEU A 560 23.75 -27.10 -1.11
CA LEU A 560 22.33 -26.76 -1.01
C LEU A 560 22.07 -25.30 -1.43
N LYS A 561 22.93 -24.36 -1.06
CA LYS A 561 22.84 -22.95 -1.49
C LYS A 561 23.01 -22.82 -3.00
N ILE A 562 23.93 -23.57 -3.61
CA ILE A 562 24.12 -23.61 -5.07
C ILE A 562 22.86 -24.15 -5.74
N LYS A 563 22.29 -25.24 -5.23
CA LYS A 563 21.05 -25.84 -5.76
C LYS A 563 19.85 -24.89 -5.61
N GLU A 564 19.72 -24.21 -4.48
CA GLU A 564 18.69 -23.19 -4.25
C GLU A 564 18.85 -22.02 -5.22
N LYS A 565 20.08 -21.55 -5.46
CA LYS A 565 20.36 -20.49 -6.44
C LYS A 565 19.98 -20.91 -7.86
N ARG A 566 20.29 -22.14 -8.28
CA ARG A 566 19.88 -22.68 -9.60
C ARG A 566 18.36 -22.72 -9.76
N LEU A 567 17.65 -23.24 -8.76
CA LEU A 567 16.17 -23.27 -8.78
C LEU A 567 15.56 -21.87 -8.80
N LEU A 568 16.16 -20.90 -8.09
CA LEU A 568 15.74 -19.50 -8.15
C LEU A 568 16.00 -18.87 -9.52
N GLU A 569 17.12 -19.19 -10.18
CA GLU A 569 17.39 -18.73 -11.54
C GLU A 569 16.40 -19.34 -12.54
N GLU A 570 16.11 -20.65 -12.45
CA GLU A 570 15.08 -21.31 -13.26
C GLU A 570 13.67 -20.71 -13.03
N ALA A 571 13.34 -20.35 -11.79
CA ALA A 571 12.08 -19.67 -11.49
C ALA A 571 12.04 -18.25 -12.07
N LYS A 572 13.18 -17.53 -12.04
CA LYS A 572 13.30 -16.19 -12.64
C LYS A 572 13.17 -16.25 -14.16
N THR A 573 13.80 -17.21 -14.83
CA THR A 573 13.68 -17.36 -16.28
C THR A 573 12.24 -17.65 -16.69
N LYS A 574 11.57 -18.60 -16.02
CA LYS A 574 10.12 -18.87 -16.23
C LYS A 574 9.25 -17.64 -15.97
N ALA A 575 9.55 -16.86 -14.94
CA ALA A 575 8.83 -15.62 -14.66
C ALA A 575 9.05 -14.56 -15.75
N MET A 576 10.26 -14.46 -16.29
CA MET A 576 10.56 -13.58 -17.43
C MET A 576 9.86 -14.04 -18.72
N GLU A 577 9.80 -15.35 -18.98
CA GLU A 577 9.04 -15.92 -20.10
C GLU A 577 7.56 -15.58 -19.99
N LEU A 578 6.93 -15.81 -18.84
CA LEU A 578 5.53 -15.43 -18.59
C LEU A 578 5.29 -13.92 -18.69
N ALA A 579 6.25 -13.10 -18.24
CA ALA A 579 6.16 -11.65 -18.37
C ALA A 579 6.27 -11.20 -19.82
N SER A 580 7.12 -11.85 -20.63
CA SER A 580 7.26 -11.55 -22.06
C SER A 580 6.00 -11.97 -22.83
N GLU A 581 5.43 -13.13 -22.51
CA GLU A 581 4.15 -13.60 -23.06
C GLU A 581 3.00 -12.64 -22.71
N LYS A 582 2.91 -12.21 -21.44
CA LYS A 582 1.94 -11.18 -21.01
C LYS A 582 2.11 -9.88 -21.80
N LYS A 583 3.34 -9.45 -22.04
CA LYS A 583 3.64 -8.24 -22.84
C LYS A 583 3.20 -8.41 -24.29
N GLN A 584 3.43 -9.58 -24.90
CA GLN A 584 2.96 -9.90 -26.25
C GLN A 584 1.42 -9.90 -26.33
N LEU A 585 0.74 -10.52 -25.36
CA LEU A 585 -0.72 -10.53 -25.29
C LEU A 585 -1.31 -9.14 -25.11
N LEU A 586 -0.71 -8.30 -24.25
CA LEU A 586 -1.10 -6.89 -24.11
C LEU A 586 -0.86 -6.09 -25.39
N GLY A 587 0.23 -6.38 -26.11
CA GLY A 587 0.48 -5.83 -27.45
C GLY A 587 -0.64 -6.17 -28.43
N LYS A 588 -1.01 -7.45 -28.52
CA LYS A 588 -2.14 -7.93 -29.35
C LYS A 588 -3.46 -7.29 -28.94
N LEU A 589 -3.75 -7.19 -27.64
CA LEU A 589 -4.97 -6.54 -27.13
C LEU A 589 -5.03 -5.05 -27.51
N ASN A 590 -3.91 -4.35 -27.46
CA ASN A 590 -3.85 -2.94 -27.86
C ASN A 590 -4.01 -2.75 -29.37
N ILE A 591 -3.51 -3.69 -30.18
CA ILE A 591 -3.77 -3.69 -31.63
C ILE A 591 -5.25 -3.91 -31.88
N PHE A 592 -5.86 -4.91 -31.24
CA PHE A 592 -7.29 -5.20 -31.36
C PHE A 592 -8.15 -3.99 -30.98
N LYS A 593 -7.85 -3.31 -29.86
CA LYS A 593 -8.54 -2.07 -29.47
C LYS A 593 -8.44 -0.98 -30.51
N LYS A 594 -7.25 -0.78 -31.11
CA LYS A 594 -7.07 0.22 -32.17
C LYS A 594 -7.85 -0.13 -33.43
N GLU A 595 -7.87 -1.41 -33.82
CA GLU A 595 -8.66 -1.89 -34.96
C GLU A 595 -10.16 -1.71 -34.70
N GLU A 596 -10.62 -1.99 -33.49
CA GLU A 596 -12.00 -1.80 -33.07
C GLU A 596 -12.39 -0.31 -33.03
N ASP A 597 -11.52 0.57 -32.50
CA ASP A 597 -11.73 2.02 -32.53
C ASP A 597 -11.81 2.56 -33.96
N VAL A 598 -10.93 2.08 -34.86
CA VAL A 598 -10.97 2.45 -36.29
C VAL A 598 -12.25 1.96 -36.95
N ARG A 599 -12.68 0.72 -36.66
CA ARG A 599 -13.94 0.18 -37.17
C ARG A 599 -15.13 0.98 -36.69
N MET A 600 -15.20 1.31 -35.40
CA MET A 600 -16.28 2.13 -34.82
C MET A 600 -16.27 3.56 -35.39
N SER A 601 -15.10 4.13 -35.64
CA SER A 601 -14.95 5.43 -36.32
C SER A 601 -15.50 5.37 -37.75
N ASN A 602 -15.15 4.32 -38.51
CA ASN A 602 -15.64 4.10 -39.86
C ASN A 602 -17.16 3.89 -39.90
N GLU A 603 -17.72 3.14 -38.94
CA GLU A 603 -19.17 2.97 -38.80
C GLU A 603 -19.86 4.30 -38.48
N ARG A 604 -19.29 5.16 -37.63
CA ARG A 604 -19.79 6.52 -37.37
C ARG A 604 -19.78 7.40 -38.61
N ILE A 605 -18.68 7.38 -39.38
CA ILE A 605 -18.57 8.11 -40.65
C ILE A 605 -19.63 7.63 -41.64
N LYS A 606 -19.84 6.31 -41.73
CA LYS A 606 -20.88 5.72 -42.59
C LYS A 606 -22.28 6.18 -42.18
N MET A 607 -22.61 6.12 -40.89
CA MET A 607 -23.89 6.62 -40.37
C MET A 607 -24.08 8.12 -40.62
N GLN A 608 -23.04 8.94 -40.46
CA GLN A 608 -23.11 10.36 -40.77
C GLN A 608 -23.39 10.60 -42.26
N LYS A 609 -22.72 9.87 -43.16
CA LYS A 609 -22.98 9.94 -44.61
C LYS A 609 -24.43 9.55 -44.93
N GLU A 610 -24.92 8.44 -44.39
CA GLU A 610 -26.29 7.99 -44.60
C GLU A 610 -27.33 9.00 -44.06
N LEU A 611 -27.06 9.65 -42.92
CA LEU A 611 -27.91 10.71 -42.38
C LEU A 611 -27.91 11.95 -43.27
N THR A 612 -26.74 12.39 -43.74
CA THR A 612 -26.64 13.54 -44.67
C THR A 612 -27.35 13.25 -45.99
N GLU A 613 -27.24 12.03 -46.51
CA GLU A 613 -27.87 11.62 -47.76
C GLU A 613 -29.39 11.52 -47.63
N LYS A 614 -29.90 10.98 -46.51
CA LYS A 614 -31.34 11.03 -46.20
C LYS A 614 -31.87 12.45 -46.05
N ALA A 615 -31.10 13.35 -45.42
CA ALA A 615 -31.48 14.75 -45.29
C ALA A 615 -31.51 15.46 -46.66
N HIS A 616 -30.51 15.23 -47.52
CA HIS A 616 -30.50 15.73 -48.89
C HIS A 616 -31.69 15.20 -49.70
N GLN A 617 -31.98 13.91 -49.60
CA GLN A 617 -33.12 13.30 -50.30
C GLN A 617 -34.45 13.90 -49.83
N HIS A 618 -34.61 14.13 -48.53
CA HIS A 618 -35.78 14.82 -47.98
C HIS A 618 -35.92 16.24 -48.56
N MET A 619 -34.83 17.00 -48.61
CA MET A 619 -34.81 18.36 -49.17
C MET A 619 -35.16 18.35 -50.67
N ILE A 620 -34.63 17.40 -51.45
CA ILE A 620 -34.97 17.23 -52.87
C ILE A 620 -36.47 16.96 -53.05
N ASN A 621 -37.04 16.06 -52.24
CA ASN A 621 -38.46 15.72 -52.31
C ASN A 621 -39.35 16.93 -51.92
N GLU A 622 -38.94 17.71 -50.93
CA GLU A 622 -39.64 18.94 -50.55
C GLU A 622 -39.59 19.99 -51.67
N MET A 623 -38.42 20.16 -52.30
CA MET A 623 -38.25 21.07 -53.44
C MET A 623 -39.12 20.66 -54.64
N LYS A 624 -39.16 19.36 -54.98
CA LYS A 624 -40.07 18.85 -56.03
C LYS A 624 -41.54 19.10 -55.71
N SER A 625 -41.93 18.93 -54.44
CA SER A 625 -43.31 19.18 -53.99
C SER A 625 -43.68 20.67 -54.11
N ARG A 626 -42.75 21.57 -53.76
CA ARG A 626 -42.92 23.02 -53.94
C ARG A 626 -43.00 23.41 -55.42
N GLU A 627 -42.14 22.84 -56.25
CA GLU A 627 -42.15 23.07 -57.70
C GLU A 627 -43.49 22.65 -58.31
N ALA A 628 -44.00 21.46 -57.96
CA ALA A 628 -45.31 20.98 -58.41
C ALA A 628 -46.46 21.91 -57.98
N LEU A 629 -46.41 22.42 -56.74
CA LEU A 629 -47.40 23.39 -56.24
C LEU A 629 -47.36 24.70 -57.03
N ILE A 630 -46.16 25.20 -57.34
CA ILE A 630 -45.98 26.43 -58.13
C ILE A 630 -46.49 26.21 -59.56
N LYS A 631 -46.13 25.09 -60.21
CA LYS A 631 -46.64 24.73 -61.53
C LYS A 631 -48.17 24.71 -61.56
N SER A 632 -48.81 24.04 -60.60
CA SER A 632 -50.28 24.01 -60.51
C SER A 632 -50.90 25.40 -60.31
N LYS A 633 -50.27 26.28 -59.52
CA LYS A 633 -50.74 27.67 -59.36
C LYS A 633 -50.64 28.45 -60.66
N ILE A 634 -49.53 28.32 -61.40
CA ILE A 634 -49.32 28.98 -62.69
C ILE A 634 -50.32 28.46 -63.72
N GLU A 635 -50.53 27.15 -63.80
CA GLU A 635 -51.53 26.53 -64.69
C GLU A 635 -52.93 27.06 -64.42
N LYS A 636 -53.36 27.10 -63.15
CA LYS A 636 -54.66 27.68 -62.77
C LYS A 636 -54.79 29.15 -63.11
N GLN A 637 -53.73 29.94 -62.90
CA GLN A 637 -53.71 31.36 -63.28
C GLN A 637 -53.80 31.53 -64.80
N PHE A 638 -53.14 30.66 -65.56
CA PHE A 638 -53.17 30.67 -67.02
C PHE A 638 -54.54 30.27 -67.56
N GLU A 639 -55.15 29.20 -67.05
CA GLU A 639 -56.52 28.79 -67.37
C GLU A 639 -57.53 29.90 -67.05
N GLN A 640 -57.38 30.58 -65.91
CA GLN A 640 -58.24 31.68 -65.52
C GLN A 640 -58.13 32.84 -66.52
N ARG A 641 -56.91 33.23 -66.90
CA ARG A 641 -56.68 34.25 -67.93
C ARG A 641 -57.26 33.85 -69.27
N LEU A 642 -57.13 32.58 -69.68
CA LEU A 642 -57.74 32.05 -70.90
C LEU A 642 -59.27 32.17 -70.88
N LYS A 643 -59.91 31.81 -69.76
CA LYS A 643 -61.36 31.99 -69.57
C LYS A 643 -61.77 33.45 -69.63
N ASP A 644 -61.00 34.35 -69.02
CA ASP A 644 -61.30 35.78 -69.03
C ASP A 644 -61.17 36.37 -70.45
N VAL A 645 -60.16 35.94 -71.23
CA VAL A 645 -60.01 36.31 -72.65
C VAL A 645 -61.16 35.77 -73.49
N LEU A 646 -61.56 34.51 -73.30
CA LEU A 646 -62.69 33.92 -74.02
C LEU A 646 -64.00 34.67 -73.72
N ARG A 647 -64.29 34.95 -72.45
CA ARG A 647 -65.46 35.76 -72.07
C ARG A 647 -65.43 37.16 -72.68
N HIS A 648 -64.25 37.77 -72.73
CA HIS A 648 -64.10 39.08 -73.37
C HIS A 648 -64.37 39.00 -74.89
N HIS A 649 -63.93 37.93 -75.54
CA HIS A 649 -64.19 37.69 -76.95
C HIS A 649 -65.67 37.42 -77.24
N ASP A 650 -66.34 36.63 -76.39
CA ASP A 650 -67.78 36.40 -76.46
C ASP A 650 -68.58 37.69 -76.30
N LEU A 651 -68.16 38.58 -75.37
CA LEU A 651 -68.73 39.91 -75.20
C LEU A 651 -68.56 40.79 -76.45
N ILE A 652 -67.40 40.73 -77.10
CA ILE A 652 -67.16 41.46 -78.36
C ILE A 652 -68.04 40.89 -79.48
N LEU A 653 -68.15 39.57 -79.59
CA LEU A 653 -68.99 38.91 -80.59
C LEU A 653 -70.47 39.20 -80.36
N ALA A 654 -70.93 39.24 -79.10
CA ALA A 654 -72.29 39.63 -78.75
C ALA A 654 -72.58 41.08 -79.16
N LYS A 655 -71.67 42.03 -78.86
CA LYS A 655 -71.79 43.41 -79.32
C LYS A 655 -71.83 43.52 -80.84
N LYS A 656 -70.95 42.81 -81.55
CA LYS A 656 -70.97 42.79 -83.02
C LYS A 656 -72.25 42.20 -83.60
N LYS A 657 -72.80 41.14 -82.98
CA LYS A 657 -74.11 40.58 -83.38
C LYS A 657 -75.23 41.58 -83.16
N GLU A 658 -75.20 42.32 -82.06
CA GLU A 658 -76.18 43.37 -81.75
C GLU A 658 -76.06 44.56 -82.73
N GLU A 659 -74.83 44.99 -83.06
CA GLU A 659 -74.57 45.99 -84.11
C GLU A 659 -75.08 45.53 -85.48
N LEU A 660 -74.82 44.27 -85.85
CA LEU A 660 -75.27 43.70 -87.13
C LEU A 660 -76.81 43.55 -87.17
N ALA A 661 -77.43 43.16 -86.06
CA ALA A 661 -78.88 43.10 -85.93
C ALA A 661 -79.50 44.50 -86.07
N ASN A 662 -78.89 45.52 -85.44
CA ASN A 662 -79.31 46.91 -85.57
C ASN A 662 -79.12 47.46 -87.00
N GLU A 663 -78.04 47.07 -87.70
CA GLU A 663 -77.84 47.40 -89.12
C GLU A 663 -78.84 46.71 -90.04
N LEU A 664 -79.12 45.42 -89.82
CA LEU A 664 -80.15 44.68 -90.57
C LEU A 664 -81.55 45.27 -90.31
N GLN A 665 -81.84 45.68 -89.08
CA GLN A 665 -83.10 46.34 -88.74
C GLN A 665 -83.22 47.73 -89.38
N LYS A 666 -82.10 48.47 -89.50
CA LYS A 666 -82.04 49.72 -90.28
C LYS A 666 -82.23 49.49 -91.78
N LYS A 667 -81.61 48.46 -92.36
CA LYS A 667 -81.76 48.11 -93.78
C LYS A 667 -83.17 47.59 -94.10
N ALA A 668 -83.77 46.81 -93.20
CA ALA A 668 -85.17 46.38 -93.32
C ALA A 668 -86.15 47.56 -93.26
N ARG A 669 -85.89 48.56 -92.40
CA ARG A 669 -86.65 49.83 -92.38
C ARG A 669 -86.47 50.67 -93.65
N ALA A 670 -85.34 50.56 -94.34
CA ALA A 670 -85.07 51.26 -95.61
C ALA A 670 -85.66 50.55 -96.84
N LEU A 671 -86.11 49.30 -96.71
CA LEU A 671 -86.76 48.52 -97.78
C LEU A 671 -88.30 48.48 -97.65
N LEU A 672 -88.85 48.97 -96.53
CA LEU A 672 -90.28 49.00 -96.22
C LEU A 672 -90.88 50.41 -96.21
N GLY A 673 -90.16 51.42 -96.72
CA GLY A 673 -90.60 52.81 -96.77
C GLY A 673 -89.96 53.58 -97.91
#